data_AF-A0A816DB84-F1
#
_entry.id   AF-A0A816DB84-F1
#
_cell.length_a   1.000
_cell.length_b   1.000
_cell.length_c   1.000
_cell.angle_alpha   90.00
_cell.angle_beta   90.00
_cell.angle_gamma   90.00
#
_symmetry.space_group_name_H-M   'P 1'
#
loop_
_entity.id
_entity.type
_entity.pdbx_description
1 polymer ?
#
loop_
_entity_poly.entity_id
_entity_poly.type
_entity_poly.pdbx_seq_one_letter_code
_entity_poly.pdbx_strand_id
1 'polypeptide(L)'
;MTEPLLSTPQNILDLQGADLFAYVRRYCSEDIVKYFELLGIRSIDSLLGINDIFLRLKEDYLELTDIKKKLTFNRPDGTCIIKLGIQYDINKLFESLQNTLVNDEQVTTAATVKEDLVLSSEVIEKYPFLQRLVHFFIKLSQNVNPTDEPFLHHFLENLLSNLSLAKSRYRYSGFTIDFALCLSILAGRNAYEFIRLNIPGALPNLTIIQTKIAKEGFHTVEGEFRYDDMKKYLTTIDSTFVYCAEDCTSAVRKIVYDVQSNSFVGFTPPLDAHGMPRIQHFQTNSFEDLKAWPTIGHSSLFKVAIPVSWSWFYLSGEQLFLCMQDAMHICTKLRNRLLSSSSYMLMGNNTVSIDYLLHLIESKSKFEHNLAKSDICPCDKQNYRSCEKLCASLEYLKGINGSHATVVYLTIIRCIIFAFISASTTTADRIYHSWLAVFICRLWRVWLHLVPKQELNDPKISILHSIKTKTNSSFTSTKFKFPNHHKTQQNHQQSTIPPEKMTKQQIEEQVNRAFQDAFNLLAPLGVEQILKKSKIINMKQASQHIHKHFTKSSKKADFLISMTTDENDVQSDSDLKPDFDSEYDSDSEQSTIEEDEQNELDLYDYDSEDEDDGGMNLLGHTTNSLLKTTKGLCDTINSDLKDSYFLVNIDGKKKYLHKNTVCWYLTNEKHKLSSDRLNCVMQK
;
A
#
# COMPACT_ATOMS: atom_id res chain seq x y z
N MET A 1 64.36 39.89 -3.89
CA MET A 1 65.25 39.09 -4.75
C MET A 1 64.40 37.95 -5.30
N THR A 2 64.48 37.66 -6.61
CA THR A 2 63.76 36.54 -7.21
C THR A 2 64.61 35.28 -7.09
N GLU A 3 64.12 34.28 -6.36
CA GLU A 3 64.74 32.96 -6.33
C GLU A 3 64.60 32.26 -7.70
N PRO A 4 65.55 31.40 -8.09
CA PRO A 4 65.45 30.66 -9.34
C PRO A 4 64.27 29.68 -9.31
N LEU A 5 63.55 29.58 -10.44
CA LEU A 5 62.52 28.56 -10.64
C LEU A 5 63.17 27.17 -10.65
N LEU A 6 63.18 26.51 -9.49
CA LEU A 6 63.49 25.08 -9.35
C LEU A 6 62.57 24.29 -10.29
N SER A 7 63.17 23.67 -11.32
CA SER A 7 62.49 22.82 -12.28
C SER A 7 61.68 21.75 -11.55
N THR A 8 60.39 21.63 -11.89
CA THR A 8 59.59 20.48 -11.47
C THR A 8 60.24 19.20 -12.00
N PRO A 9 60.40 18.15 -11.18
CA PRO A 9 60.94 16.87 -11.65
C PRO A 9 60.03 16.27 -12.72
N GLN A 10 60.59 15.40 -13.58
CA GLN A 10 59.87 14.78 -14.71
C GLN A 10 58.85 13.71 -14.30
N ASN A 11 58.75 13.40 -13.00
CA ASN A 11 57.76 12.54 -12.38
C ASN A 11 57.53 13.07 -10.97
N ILE A 12 56.27 13.30 -10.57
CA ILE A 12 55.95 13.79 -9.22
C ILE A 12 56.03 12.68 -8.16
N LEU A 13 55.85 11.41 -8.52
CA LEU A 13 55.91 10.29 -7.55
C LEU A 13 57.31 10.10 -6.94
N ASP A 14 58.36 10.50 -7.67
CA ASP A 14 59.75 10.44 -7.19
C ASP A 14 60.08 11.55 -6.15
N LEU A 15 59.15 12.47 -5.85
CA LEU A 15 59.33 13.48 -4.80
C LEU A 15 59.36 12.85 -3.41
N GLN A 16 60.55 12.81 -2.81
CA GLN A 16 60.77 12.30 -1.47
C GLN A 16 61.56 13.28 -0.59
N GLY A 17 61.37 13.18 0.73
CA GLY A 17 62.12 13.92 1.74
C GLY A 17 62.16 15.44 1.50
N ALA A 18 63.38 15.98 1.34
CA ALA A 18 63.58 17.42 1.19
C ALA A 18 62.88 18.01 -0.04
N ASP A 19 62.85 17.27 -1.17
CA ASP A 19 62.24 17.74 -2.42
C ASP A 19 60.71 17.74 -2.34
N LEU A 20 60.12 16.75 -1.66
CA LEU A 20 58.71 16.77 -1.29
C LEU A 20 58.38 18.03 -0.47
N PHE A 21 59.15 18.33 0.57
CA PHE A 21 58.91 19.52 1.38
C PHE A 21 59.16 20.83 0.62
N ALA A 22 60.11 20.86 -0.31
CA ALA A 22 60.31 21.99 -1.23
C ALA A 22 59.13 22.17 -2.22
N TYR A 23 58.44 21.09 -2.60
CA TYR A 23 57.20 21.15 -3.37
C TYR A 23 56.02 21.64 -2.52
N VAL A 24 55.83 21.08 -1.32
CA VAL A 24 54.75 21.47 -0.38
C VAL A 24 54.82 22.97 -0.03
N ARG A 25 56.03 23.53 0.16
CA ARG A 25 56.26 24.98 0.37
C ARG A 25 55.68 25.91 -0.71
N ARG A 26 55.39 25.40 -1.91
CA ARG A 26 54.77 26.19 -3.00
C ARG A 26 53.28 26.45 -2.80
N TYR A 27 52.62 25.63 -1.97
CA TYR A 27 51.16 25.65 -1.75
C TYR A 27 50.80 25.88 -0.28
N CYS A 28 51.66 25.46 0.64
CA CYS A 28 51.40 25.37 2.07
C CYS A 28 52.44 26.12 2.90
N SER A 29 52.02 26.68 4.04
CA SER A 29 52.91 27.35 5.00
C SER A 29 53.92 26.41 5.68
N GLU A 30 55.02 26.98 6.19
CA GLU A 30 56.06 26.28 6.96
C GLU A 30 55.54 25.47 8.16
N ASP A 31 54.40 25.86 8.74
CA ASP A 31 53.79 25.13 9.86
C ASP A 31 53.05 23.86 9.40
N ILE A 32 52.61 23.81 8.14
CA ILE A 32 52.10 22.59 7.48
C ILE A 32 53.27 21.66 7.10
N VAL A 33 54.37 22.23 6.60
CA VAL A 33 55.57 21.44 6.26
C VAL A 33 56.10 20.71 7.49
N LYS A 34 56.24 21.41 8.62
CA LYS A 34 56.66 20.82 9.91
C LYS A 34 55.64 19.83 10.47
N TYR A 35 54.35 20.03 10.18
CA TYR A 35 53.33 19.05 10.52
C TYR A 35 53.53 17.74 9.74
N PHE A 36 53.81 17.82 8.43
CA PHE A 36 54.08 16.63 7.59
C PHE A 36 55.39 15.94 8.00
N GLU A 37 56.44 16.71 8.33
CA GLU A 37 57.70 16.21 8.89
C GLU A 37 57.48 15.42 10.19
N LEU A 38 56.68 15.93 11.14
CA LEU A 38 56.34 15.25 12.40
C LEU A 38 55.40 14.06 12.22
N LEU A 39 54.54 14.05 11.21
CA LEU A 39 53.75 12.87 10.82
C LEU A 39 54.59 11.79 10.12
N GLY A 40 55.85 12.07 9.77
CA GLY A 40 56.70 11.14 9.03
C GLY A 40 56.34 11.01 7.54
N ILE A 41 55.52 11.91 7.00
CA ILE A 41 55.14 11.94 5.58
C ILE A 41 56.39 12.33 4.77
N ARG A 42 56.92 11.41 3.97
CA ARG A 42 58.22 11.54 3.28
C ARG A 42 58.20 11.17 1.80
N SER A 43 57.08 10.72 1.25
CA SER A 43 56.83 10.52 -0.18
C SER A 43 55.43 10.97 -0.56
N ILE A 44 55.17 11.19 -1.84
CA ILE A 44 53.80 11.45 -2.35
C ILE A 44 52.84 10.30 -2.00
N ASP A 45 53.25 9.04 -2.10
CA ASP A 45 52.42 7.90 -1.70
C ASP A 45 52.00 7.98 -0.21
N SER A 46 52.93 8.36 0.67
CA SER A 46 52.65 8.53 2.09
C SER A 46 51.73 9.71 2.41
N LEU A 47 51.60 10.68 1.49
CA LEU A 47 50.68 11.80 1.59
C LEU A 47 49.28 11.45 1.04
N LEU A 48 49.23 10.74 -0.10
CA LEU A 48 47.99 10.32 -0.76
C LEU A 48 47.28 9.19 0.00
N GLY A 49 48.01 8.33 0.72
CA GLY A 49 47.44 7.24 1.52
C GLY A 49 46.74 7.66 2.83
N ILE A 50 46.57 8.95 3.11
CA ILE A 50 46.01 9.45 4.38
C ILE A 50 44.62 10.09 4.16
N ASN A 51 43.58 9.36 4.59
CA ASN A 51 42.16 9.75 4.39
C ASN A 51 41.72 11.04 5.12
N ASP A 52 42.28 11.35 6.30
CA ASP A 52 42.11 12.64 6.99
C ASP A 52 43.45 13.04 7.61
N ILE A 53 44.17 13.93 6.92
CA ILE A 53 45.49 14.41 7.35
C ILE A 53 45.44 15.23 8.65
N PHE A 54 44.26 15.73 9.05
CA PHE A 54 44.08 16.49 10.28
C PHE A 54 43.59 15.63 11.45
N LEU A 55 43.35 14.32 11.26
CA LEU A 55 42.90 13.42 12.31
C LEU A 55 43.84 13.44 13.53
N ARG A 56 45.16 13.46 13.27
CA ARG A 56 46.22 13.52 14.29
C ARG A 56 46.31 14.85 15.05
N LEU A 57 45.74 15.96 14.53
CA LEU A 57 45.61 17.21 15.29
C LEU A 57 44.50 17.18 16.35
N LYS A 58 43.62 16.18 16.32
CA LYS A 58 42.56 16.01 17.33
C LYS A 58 43.12 15.31 18.58
N GLU A 59 44.09 14.42 18.40
CA GLU A 59 44.82 13.71 19.47
C GLU A 59 45.82 14.65 20.21
N ASP A 60 46.20 14.28 21.44
CA ASP A 60 47.05 15.10 22.33
C ASP A 60 48.48 14.55 22.43
N TYR A 61 49.26 14.78 21.37
CA TYR A 61 50.70 14.54 21.35
C TYR A 61 51.47 15.80 21.79
N LEU A 62 52.44 15.64 22.69
CA LEU A 62 53.21 16.75 23.26
C LEU A 62 53.97 17.51 22.16
N GLU A 63 54.53 16.77 21.21
CA GLU A 63 55.30 17.22 20.05
C GLU A 63 54.45 18.07 19.08
N LEU A 64 53.16 17.78 18.98
CA LEU A 64 52.23 18.53 18.13
C LEU A 64 51.66 19.79 18.81
N THR A 65 51.85 19.97 20.12
CA THR A 65 51.19 21.03 20.91
C THR A 65 51.29 22.43 20.29
N ASP A 66 52.48 22.83 19.82
CA ASP A 66 52.69 24.16 19.26
C ASP A 66 52.24 24.30 17.81
N ILE A 67 52.25 23.20 17.04
CA ILE A 67 51.66 23.16 15.69
C ILE A 67 50.12 23.19 15.77
N LYS A 68 49.52 22.46 16.72
CA LYS A 68 48.08 22.45 17.02
C LYS A 68 47.58 23.89 17.26
N LYS A 69 48.21 24.63 18.18
CA LYS A 69 47.94 26.08 18.42
C LYS A 69 48.02 26.96 17.16
N LYS A 70 48.90 26.62 16.21
CA LYS A 70 49.14 27.39 14.98
C LYS A 70 48.14 27.06 13.88
N LEU A 71 47.82 25.78 13.68
CA LEU A 71 46.94 25.33 12.60
C LEU A 71 45.44 25.39 12.95
N THR A 72 45.08 25.50 14.23
CA THR A 72 43.68 25.38 14.70
C THR A 72 43.23 26.53 15.60
N PHE A 73 41.92 26.63 15.81
CA PHE A 73 41.26 27.37 16.87
C PHE A 73 40.74 26.38 17.91
N ASN A 74 41.15 26.55 19.17
CA ASN A 74 40.60 25.79 20.29
C ASN A 74 39.36 26.52 20.84
N ARG A 75 38.25 25.80 21.01
CA ARG A 75 37.04 26.30 21.66
C ARG A 75 37.08 26.07 23.18
N PRO A 76 36.26 26.80 23.98
CA PRO A 76 36.16 26.59 25.43
C PRO A 76 35.65 25.20 25.85
N ASP A 77 35.00 24.48 24.94
CA ASP A 77 34.54 23.09 25.12
C ASP A 77 35.64 22.04 24.86
N GLY A 78 36.87 22.48 24.58
CA GLY A 78 38.02 21.62 24.24
C GLY A 78 38.06 21.19 22.77
N THR A 79 37.05 21.51 21.95
CA THR A 79 37.04 21.11 20.53
C THR A 79 38.01 21.95 19.69
N CYS A 80 38.64 21.27 18.73
CA CYS A 80 39.76 21.77 17.94
C CYS A 80 39.31 21.93 16.47
N ILE A 81 39.28 23.17 15.96
CA ILE A 81 38.79 23.50 14.61
C ILE A 81 39.94 23.99 13.73
N ILE A 82 40.19 23.32 12.60
CA ILE A 82 41.25 23.70 11.65
C ILE A 82 40.97 25.08 11.05
N LYS A 83 42.00 25.91 10.89
CA LYS A 83 41.87 27.23 10.26
C LYS A 83 41.58 27.06 8.76
N LEU A 84 40.51 27.68 8.26
CA LEU A 84 40.04 27.50 6.88
C LEU A 84 41.10 27.74 5.79
N GLY A 85 42.04 28.67 6.02
CA GLY A 85 43.18 28.87 5.10
C GLY A 85 44.08 27.63 4.98
N ILE A 86 44.41 26.99 6.12
CA ILE A 86 45.22 25.76 6.16
C ILE A 86 44.54 24.62 5.39
N GLN A 87 43.21 24.53 5.49
CA GLN A 87 42.43 23.55 4.73
C GLN A 87 42.41 23.86 3.22
N TYR A 88 42.30 25.14 2.84
CA TYR A 88 42.36 25.59 1.45
C TYR A 88 43.72 25.35 0.79
N ASP A 89 44.81 25.68 1.49
CA ASP A 89 46.20 25.47 1.05
C ASP A 89 46.47 23.98 0.77
N ILE A 90 46.07 23.11 1.69
CA ILE A 90 46.21 21.65 1.55
C ILE A 90 45.31 21.10 0.43
N ASN A 91 44.07 21.57 0.30
CA ASN A 91 43.21 21.17 -0.82
C ASN A 91 43.84 21.52 -2.18
N LYS A 92 44.47 22.70 -2.29
CA LYS A 92 45.20 23.10 -3.51
C LYS A 92 46.44 22.25 -3.80
N LEU A 93 47.15 21.82 -2.76
CA LEU A 93 48.24 20.85 -2.91
C LEU A 93 47.72 19.54 -3.50
N PHE A 94 46.63 18.97 -2.96
CA PHE A 94 46.03 17.74 -3.48
C PHE A 94 45.49 17.91 -4.91
N GLU A 95 44.81 19.01 -5.22
CA GLU A 95 44.34 19.35 -6.57
C GLU A 95 45.51 19.43 -7.58
N SER A 96 46.63 20.07 -7.19
CA SER A 96 47.84 20.14 -8.02
C SER A 96 48.44 18.75 -8.27
N LEU A 97 48.56 17.92 -7.24
CA LEU A 97 49.11 16.56 -7.36
C LEU A 97 48.24 15.67 -8.25
N GLN A 98 46.92 15.68 -8.07
CA GLN A 98 45.99 14.92 -8.90
C GLN A 98 46.04 15.35 -10.37
N ASN A 99 46.10 16.66 -10.64
CA ASN A 99 46.21 17.18 -12.01
C ASN A 99 47.53 16.79 -12.68
N THR A 100 48.66 16.70 -11.96
CA THR A 100 49.92 16.21 -12.55
C THR A 100 49.87 14.70 -12.82
N LEU A 101 49.39 13.89 -11.88
CA LEU A 101 49.28 12.43 -12.05
C LEU A 101 48.43 12.06 -13.28
N VAL A 102 47.30 12.75 -13.48
CA VAL A 102 46.43 12.55 -14.66
C VAL A 102 47.13 12.88 -15.99
N ASN A 103 48.13 13.77 -15.99
CA ASN A 103 48.90 14.09 -17.19
C ASN A 103 50.01 13.04 -17.45
N ASP A 104 50.71 12.59 -16.42
CA ASP A 104 51.76 11.56 -16.54
C ASP A 104 51.16 10.17 -16.90
N GLU A 105 49.97 9.84 -16.39
CA GLU A 105 49.21 8.65 -16.78
C GLU A 105 48.79 8.67 -18.27
N GLN A 106 48.43 9.83 -18.82
CA GLN A 106 48.03 9.97 -20.24
C GLN A 106 49.19 9.71 -21.21
N VAL A 107 50.42 10.04 -20.82
CA VAL A 107 51.62 9.72 -21.63
C VAL A 107 51.93 8.22 -21.61
N THR A 108 51.57 7.53 -20.53
CA THR A 108 51.97 6.13 -20.26
C THR A 108 50.92 5.10 -20.70
N THR A 109 49.62 5.45 -20.68
CA THR A 109 48.50 4.52 -20.95
C THR A 109 48.31 4.14 -22.43
N ALA A 110 49.03 4.77 -23.36
CA ALA A 110 48.95 4.46 -24.79
C ALA A 110 49.55 3.09 -25.20
N ALA A 111 50.24 2.38 -24.29
CA ALA A 111 51.02 1.19 -24.63
C ALA A 111 50.40 -0.17 -24.23
N THR A 112 49.47 -0.22 -23.27
CA THR A 112 49.09 -1.49 -22.61
C THR A 112 47.63 -1.53 -22.11
N VAL A 113 46.68 -1.57 -23.04
CA VAL A 113 45.30 -2.04 -22.80
C VAL A 113 44.92 -3.04 -23.90
N LYS A 114 44.15 -4.09 -23.57
CA LYS A 114 43.79 -5.17 -24.52
C LYS A 114 43.00 -4.63 -25.72
N GLU A 115 43.31 -5.16 -26.90
CA GLU A 115 42.79 -4.67 -28.20
C GLU A 115 41.29 -4.98 -28.42
N ASP A 116 40.71 -5.95 -27.72
CA ASP A 116 39.38 -6.51 -28.00
C ASP A 116 38.16 -5.60 -27.72
N LEU A 117 38.37 -4.39 -27.16
CA LEU A 117 37.29 -3.53 -26.62
C LEU A 117 37.30 -2.08 -27.13
N VAL A 118 37.94 -1.82 -28.28
CA VAL A 118 37.93 -0.51 -28.94
C VAL A 118 36.56 -0.23 -29.59
N LEU A 119 35.71 0.54 -28.91
CA LEU A 119 34.53 1.17 -29.52
C LEU A 119 34.96 2.08 -30.68
N SER A 120 34.21 2.10 -31.79
CA SER A 120 34.51 3.00 -32.90
C SER A 120 34.28 4.47 -32.53
N SER A 121 35.11 5.37 -33.07
CA SER A 121 35.06 6.80 -32.80
C SER A 121 33.67 7.40 -33.07
N GLU A 122 32.99 6.94 -34.13
CA GLU A 122 31.62 7.36 -34.47
C GLU A 122 30.60 7.05 -33.37
N VAL A 123 30.74 5.94 -32.64
CA VAL A 123 29.84 5.58 -31.52
C VAL A 123 30.16 6.42 -30.29
N ILE A 124 31.45 6.70 -30.05
CA ILE A 124 31.93 7.52 -28.94
C ILE A 124 31.45 8.98 -29.09
N GLU A 125 31.68 9.59 -30.25
CA GLU A 125 31.28 10.98 -30.55
C GLU A 125 29.75 11.17 -30.52
N LYS A 126 29.00 10.16 -30.97
CA LYS A 126 27.54 10.22 -31.03
C LYS A 126 26.84 10.11 -29.68
N TYR A 127 27.50 9.56 -28.65
CA TYR A 127 26.91 9.35 -27.33
C TYR A 127 27.87 9.75 -26.19
N PRO A 128 28.06 11.07 -25.93
CA PRO A 128 29.04 11.55 -24.93
C PRO A 128 28.81 11.06 -23.49
N PHE A 129 27.56 10.72 -23.12
CA PHE A 129 27.25 10.11 -21.82
C PHE A 129 27.76 8.66 -21.75
N LEU A 130 27.58 7.89 -22.83
CA LEU A 130 28.08 6.52 -22.97
C LEU A 130 29.61 6.49 -22.91
N GLN A 131 30.30 7.44 -23.58
CA GLN A 131 31.76 7.60 -23.47
C GLN A 131 32.21 7.76 -22.00
N ARG A 132 31.56 8.66 -21.24
CA ARG A 132 31.88 8.86 -19.81
C ARG A 132 31.63 7.61 -18.98
N LEU A 133 30.53 6.90 -19.24
CA LEU A 133 30.15 5.68 -18.51
C LEU A 133 31.14 4.54 -18.78
N VAL A 134 31.55 4.35 -20.04
CA VAL A 134 32.56 3.34 -20.42
C VAL A 134 33.95 3.69 -19.86
N HIS A 135 34.36 4.95 -19.92
CA HIS A 135 35.64 5.39 -19.33
C HIS A 135 35.67 5.24 -17.80
N PHE A 136 34.56 5.59 -17.12
CA PHE A 136 34.37 5.34 -15.69
C PHE A 136 34.46 3.84 -15.36
N PHE A 137 33.85 2.97 -16.18
CA PHE A 137 33.93 1.53 -15.96
C PHE A 137 35.33 0.95 -16.21
N ILE A 138 36.05 1.39 -17.25
CA ILE A 138 37.45 1.00 -17.48
C ILE A 138 38.28 1.32 -16.22
N LYS A 139 38.12 2.52 -15.66
CA LYS A 139 38.78 2.95 -14.42
C LYS A 139 38.34 2.13 -13.19
N LEU A 140 37.08 1.69 -13.10
CA LEU A 140 36.63 0.74 -12.07
C LEU A 140 37.26 -0.64 -12.24
N SER A 141 37.24 -1.22 -13.44
CA SER A 141 37.77 -2.58 -13.72
C SER A 141 39.28 -2.73 -13.51
N GLN A 142 40.00 -1.61 -13.46
CA GLN A 142 41.42 -1.55 -13.12
C GLN A 142 41.68 -1.53 -11.59
N ASN A 143 40.66 -1.23 -10.78
CA ASN A 143 40.78 -1.00 -9.33
C ASN A 143 39.88 -1.91 -8.46
N VAL A 144 38.95 -2.65 -9.06
CA VAL A 144 37.98 -3.53 -8.38
C VAL A 144 38.05 -4.92 -8.99
N ASN A 145 38.03 -6.00 -8.18
CA ASN A 145 38.00 -7.34 -8.74
C ASN A 145 36.63 -7.60 -9.40
N PRO A 146 36.56 -8.28 -10.56
CA PRO A 146 35.30 -8.66 -11.21
C PRO A 146 34.35 -9.53 -10.35
N THR A 147 34.85 -10.09 -9.25
CA THR A 147 34.08 -10.82 -8.24
C THR A 147 33.19 -9.93 -7.38
N ASP A 148 33.50 -8.63 -7.27
CA ASP A 148 32.98 -7.77 -6.20
C ASP A 148 31.73 -7.00 -6.68
N GLU A 149 31.67 -6.65 -7.98
CA GLU A 149 30.48 -6.09 -8.64
C GLU A 149 30.08 -6.89 -9.91
N PRO A 150 29.71 -8.18 -9.79
CA PRO A 150 29.50 -9.07 -10.93
C PRO A 150 28.37 -8.60 -11.87
N PHE A 151 27.35 -7.91 -11.34
CA PHE A 151 26.27 -7.36 -12.16
C PHE A 151 26.76 -6.26 -13.13
N LEU A 152 27.54 -5.29 -12.63
CA LEU A 152 27.99 -4.15 -13.44
C LEU A 152 28.89 -4.62 -14.59
N HIS A 153 29.75 -5.61 -14.33
CA HIS A 153 30.59 -6.26 -15.33
C HIS A 153 29.75 -6.90 -16.45
N HIS A 154 28.84 -7.84 -16.11
CA HIS A 154 28.01 -8.54 -17.09
C HIS A 154 27.08 -7.60 -17.88
N PHE A 155 26.56 -6.55 -17.24
CA PHE A 155 25.71 -5.55 -17.89
C PHE A 155 26.50 -4.76 -18.94
N LEU A 156 27.72 -4.34 -18.62
CA LEU A 156 28.55 -3.52 -19.50
C LEU A 156 29.25 -4.32 -20.60
N GLU A 157 29.68 -5.56 -20.34
CA GLU A 157 30.08 -6.50 -21.40
C GLU A 157 28.95 -6.70 -22.42
N ASN A 158 27.71 -6.84 -21.94
CA ASN A 158 26.55 -7.03 -22.81
C ASN A 158 26.22 -5.77 -23.63
N LEU A 159 26.31 -4.58 -23.02
CA LEU A 159 26.19 -3.29 -23.71
C LEU A 159 27.28 -3.11 -24.78
N LEU A 160 28.55 -3.33 -24.43
CA LEU A 160 29.70 -3.16 -25.32
C LEU A 160 29.66 -4.17 -26.48
N SER A 161 29.30 -5.42 -26.20
CA SER A 161 29.04 -6.42 -27.23
C SER A 161 27.92 -5.98 -28.18
N ASN A 162 26.80 -5.45 -27.65
CA ASN A 162 25.72 -4.94 -28.49
C ASN A 162 26.11 -3.73 -29.32
N LEU A 163 26.89 -2.78 -28.78
CA LEU A 163 27.36 -1.60 -29.52
C LEU A 163 28.25 -1.96 -30.72
N SER A 164 28.94 -3.10 -30.70
CA SER A 164 29.68 -3.63 -31.85
C SER A 164 28.79 -4.18 -32.99
N LEU A 165 27.49 -4.36 -32.73
CA LEU A 165 26.54 -5.01 -33.64
C LEU A 165 25.54 -4.03 -34.28
N ALA A 166 24.95 -4.43 -35.40
CA ALA A 166 23.77 -3.75 -35.93
C ALA A 166 22.57 -3.93 -34.96
N LYS A 167 21.70 -2.91 -34.85
CA LYS A 167 20.52 -2.90 -33.95
C LYS A 167 19.61 -4.14 -34.07
N SER A 168 19.50 -4.72 -35.27
CA SER A 168 18.72 -5.95 -35.54
C SER A 168 19.39 -7.25 -35.04
N ARG A 169 20.59 -7.17 -34.47
CA ARG A 169 21.39 -8.31 -33.98
C ARG A 169 21.73 -8.21 -32.49
N TYR A 170 21.23 -7.21 -31.77
CA TYR A 170 21.44 -7.07 -30.31
C TYR A 170 20.97 -8.33 -29.57
N ARG A 171 21.78 -8.80 -28.62
CA ARG A 171 21.53 -9.98 -27.77
C ARG A 171 21.68 -9.58 -26.32
N TYR A 172 20.79 -10.06 -25.47
CA TYR A 172 20.76 -9.69 -24.06
C TYR A 172 21.05 -10.91 -23.20
N SER A 173 21.89 -10.76 -22.18
CA SER A 173 22.15 -11.84 -21.22
C SER A 173 20.90 -12.11 -20.36
N GLY A 174 20.84 -13.28 -19.71
CA GLY A 174 19.77 -13.57 -18.74
C GLY A 174 19.68 -12.49 -17.66
N PHE A 175 20.82 -12.17 -17.04
CA PHE A 175 20.94 -11.09 -16.05
C PHE A 175 20.50 -9.73 -16.58
N THR A 176 20.81 -9.39 -17.85
CA THR A 176 20.36 -8.13 -18.47
C THR A 176 18.85 -8.10 -18.62
N ILE A 177 18.23 -9.23 -19.02
CA ILE A 177 16.78 -9.36 -19.19
C ILE A 177 16.07 -9.32 -17.82
N ASP A 178 16.61 -9.99 -16.80
CA ASP A 178 16.04 -10.02 -15.45
C ASP A 178 16.16 -8.64 -14.76
N PHE A 179 17.28 -7.93 -14.92
CA PHE A 179 17.42 -6.54 -14.49
C PHE A 179 16.46 -5.61 -15.23
N ALA A 180 16.36 -5.74 -16.56
CA ALA A 180 15.45 -4.95 -17.38
C ALA A 180 13.97 -5.19 -17.00
N LEU A 181 13.60 -6.43 -16.68
CA LEU A 181 12.29 -6.77 -16.13
C LEU A 181 12.02 -6.03 -14.81
N CYS A 182 12.93 -6.16 -13.83
CA CYS A 182 12.84 -5.44 -12.55
C CYS A 182 12.73 -3.91 -12.73
N LEU A 183 13.54 -3.32 -13.62
CA LEU A 183 13.49 -1.90 -13.94
C LEU A 183 12.14 -1.49 -14.55
N SER A 184 11.60 -2.29 -15.48
CA SER A 184 10.30 -2.02 -16.12
C SER A 184 9.12 -2.09 -15.14
N ILE A 185 9.20 -2.96 -14.12
CA ILE A 185 8.18 -3.10 -13.07
C ILE A 185 8.28 -1.99 -12.03
N LEU A 186 9.50 -1.68 -11.56
CA LEU A 186 9.71 -0.76 -10.42
C LEU A 186 9.74 0.72 -10.83
N ALA A 187 10.19 1.05 -12.04
CA ALA A 187 10.24 2.42 -12.56
C ALA A 187 9.14 2.72 -13.60
N GLY A 188 8.45 1.69 -14.11
CA GLY A 188 7.36 1.82 -15.09
C GLY A 188 7.82 2.01 -16.54
N ARG A 189 6.86 1.89 -17.49
CA ARG A 189 7.09 1.95 -18.96
C ARG A 189 7.92 3.18 -19.36
N ASN A 190 7.57 4.36 -18.85
CA ASN A 190 8.12 5.63 -19.33
C ASN A 190 9.59 5.82 -18.91
N ALA A 191 9.94 5.52 -17.65
CA ALA A 191 11.32 5.57 -17.18
C ALA A 191 12.18 4.47 -17.83
N TYR A 192 11.62 3.27 -18.01
CA TYR A 192 12.29 2.17 -18.72
C TYR A 192 12.62 2.53 -20.17
N GLU A 193 11.64 3.03 -20.93
CA GLU A 193 11.82 3.44 -22.33
C GLU A 193 12.78 4.63 -22.45
N PHE A 194 12.71 5.60 -21.54
CA PHE A 194 13.67 6.71 -21.48
C PHE A 194 15.11 6.19 -21.33
N ILE A 195 15.38 5.27 -20.39
CA ILE A 195 16.73 4.69 -20.19
C ILE A 195 17.13 3.86 -21.42
N ARG A 196 16.22 3.03 -21.96
CA ARG A 196 16.47 2.19 -23.16
C ARG A 196 16.84 3.00 -24.40
N LEU A 197 16.20 4.16 -24.60
CA LEU A 197 16.44 5.03 -25.75
C LEU A 197 17.73 5.86 -25.58
N ASN A 198 18.04 6.28 -24.35
CA ASN A 198 19.26 7.06 -24.06
C ASN A 198 20.54 6.20 -23.92
N ILE A 199 20.42 4.89 -23.69
CA ILE A 199 21.57 3.96 -23.63
C ILE A 199 21.38 2.81 -24.65
N PRO A 200 21.65 3.04 -25.95
CA PRO A 200 21.42 2.06 -27.01
C PRO A 200 22.19 0.76 -26.77
N GLY A 201 21.48 -0.38 -26.86
CA GLY A 201 22.09 -1.71 -26.68
C GLY A 201 22.20 -2.18 -25.23
N ALA A 202 21.91 -1.34 -24.23
CA ALA A 202 21.95 -1.74 -22.81
C ALA A 202 20.73 -2.56 -22.39
N LEU A 203 19.53 -2.17 -22.87
CA LEU A 203 18.26 -2.77 -22.47
C LEU A 203 17.50 -3.34 -23.68
N PRO A 204 16.80 -4.48 -23.53
CA PRO A 204 15.94 -5.07 -24.56
C PRO A 204 14.69 -4.22 -24.81
N ASN A 205 13.97 -4.49 -25.90
CA ASN A 205 12.66 -3.88 -26.14
C ASN A 205 11.57 -4.49 -25.24
N LEU A 206 10.44 -3.78 -25.10
CA LEU A 206 9.30 -4.26 -24.31
C LEU A 206 8.76 -5.61 -24.77
N THR A 207 8.86 -5.94 -26.07
CA THR A 207 8.43 -7.25 -26.63
C THR A 207 9.22 -8.43 -26.04
N ILE A 208 10.53 -8.28 -25.84
CA ILE A 208 11.37 -9.29 -25.17
C ILE A 208 10.97 -9.39 -23.69
N ILE A 209 10.70 -8.28 -23.01
CA ILE A 209 10.24 -8.27 -21.61
C ILE A 209 8.87 -8.96 -21.47
N GLN A 210 7.91 -8.65 -22.34
CA GLN A 210 6.60 -9.32 -22.39
C GLN A 210 6.73 -10.81 -22.70
N THR A 211 7.63 -11.19 -23.60
CA THR A 211 7.91 -12.61 -23.92
C THR A 211 8.52 -13.34 -22.72
N LYS A 212 9.43 -12.70 -21.97
CA LYS A 212 9.96 -13.21 -20.70
C LYS A 212 8.84 -13.38 -19.66
N ILE A 213 8.00 -12.36 -19.45
CA ILE A 213 6.86 -12.42 -18.51
C ILE A 213 5.92 -13.59 -18.85
N ALA A 214 5.56 -13.76 -20.12
CA ALA A 214 4.73 -14.87 -20.58
C ALA A 214 5.41 -16.23 -20.37
N LYS A 215 6.71 -16.34 -20.68
CA LYS A 215 7.47 -17.60 -20.58
C LYS A 215 7.67 -18.07 -19.14
N GLU A 216 7.90 -17.16 -18.19
CA GLU A 216 8.08 -17.50 -16.77
C GLU A 216 6.76 -17.84 -16.04
N GLY A 217 5.63 -17.90 -16.76
CA GLY A 217 4.36 -18.35 -16.19
C GLY A 217 3.68 -17.35 -15.25
N PHE A 218 3.95 -16.05 -15.41
CA PHE A 218 3.29 -14.98 -14.65
C PHE A 218 1.82 -14.74 -15.04
N HIS A 219 1.23 -15.55 -15.93
CA HIS A 219 -0.21 -15.49 -16.25
C HIS A 219 -1.04 -15.93 -15.03
N THR A 220 -1.71 -14.98 -14.38
CA THR A 220 -2.64 -15.24 -13.27
C THR A 220 -4.01 -15.58 -13.82
N VAL A 221 -4.48 -16.80 -13.60
CA VAL A 221 -5.81 -17.24 -14.09
C VAL A 221 -6.91 -16.77 -13.11
N GLU A 222 -8.07 -16.34 -13.64
CA GLU A 222 -9.18 -15.90 -12.79
C GLU A 222 -9.64 -17.03 -11.84
N GLY A 223 -9.63 -16.72 -10.53
CA GLY A 223 -9.95 -17.67 -9.46
C GLY A 223 -8.81 -18.61 -9.05
N GLU A 224 -7.65 -18.58 -9.70
CA GLU A 224 -6.50 -19.42 -9.33
C GLU A 224 -5.87 -18.94 -8.01
N PHE A 225 -5.88 -19.81 -6.99
CA PHE A 225 -5.14 -19.60 -5.75
C PHE A 225 -3.88 -20.46 -5.75
N ARG A 226 -2.72 -19.84 -6.02
CA ARG A 226 -1.41 -20.48 -6.15
C ARG A 226 -0.80 -20.91 -4.80
N TYR A 227 -1.50 -21.81 -4.11
CA TYR A 227 -1.14 -22.31 -2.79
C TYR A 227 0.26 -22.96 -2.75
N ASP A 228 0.63 -23.74 -3.76
CA ASP A 228 1.93 -24.43 -3.77
C ASP A 228 3.11 -23.49 -4.02
N ASP A 229 2.96 -22.44 -4.82
CA ASP A 229 3.97 -21.37 -4.96
C ASP A 229 4.15 -20.62 -3.63
N MET A 230 3.03 -20.27 -2.97
CA MET A 230 3.05 -19.64 -1.64
C MET A 230 3.73 -20.55 -0.60
N LYS A 231 3.38 -21.85 -0.57
CA LYS A 231 3.97 -22.85 0.33
C LYS A 231 5.46 -23.06 0.08
N LYS A 232 5.88 -23.08 -1.19
CA LYS A 232 7.29 -23.14 -1.60
C LYS A 232 8.05 -21.91 -1.10
N TYR A 233 7.49 -20.71 -1.28
CA TYR A 233 8.06 -19.46 -0.75
C TYR A 233 8.16 -19.48 0.78
N LEU A 234 7.10 -19.86 1.48
CA LEU A 234 7.08 -19.98 2.95
C LEU A 234 8.16 -20.94 3.47
N THR A 235 8.38 -22.05 2.76
CA THR A 235 9.46 -23.01 3.05
C THR A 235 10.84 -22.37 2.85
N THR A 236 11.04 -21.49 1.87
CA THR A 236 12.32 -20.77 1.68
C THR A 236 12.62 -19.70 2.72
N ILE A 237 11.62 -19.27 3.52
CA ILE A 237 11.78 -18.29 4.61
C ILE A 237 11.54 -18.88 6.01
N ASP A 238 11.50 -20.22 6.13
CA ASP A 238 11.20 -20.98 7.36
C ASP A 238 9.93 -20.51 8.11
N SER A 239 8.90 -20.09 7.36
CA SER A 239 7.63 -19.63 7.93
C SER A 239 6.58 -20.74 7.92
N THR A 240 5.96 -20.96 9.08
CA THR A 240 4.88 -21.92 9.30
C THR A 240 3.49 -21.27 9.43
N PHE A 241 3.41 -19.93 9.36
CA PHE A 241 2.16 -19.17 9.56
C PHE A 241 1.96 -18.11 8.48
N VAL A 242 0.68 -17.90 8.11
CA VAL A 242 0.24 -16.90 7.14
C VAL A 242 -0.97 -16.16 7.72
N TYR A 243 -1.03 -14.85 7.52
CA TYR A 243 -2.22 -14.05 7.76
C TYR A 243 -2.86 -13.70 6.42
N CYS A 244 -4.01 -14.28 6.11
CA CYS A 244 -4.80 -13.91 4.94
C CYS A 244 -5.74 -12.76 5.31
N ALA A 245 -5.66 -11.65 4.58
CA ALA A 245 -6.61 -10.54 4.64
C ALA A 245 -7.16 -10.31 3.23
N GLU A 246 -8.48 -10.30 3.09
CA GLU A 246 -9.17 -10.08 1.82
C GLU A 246 -9.69 -8.63 1.74
N ASP A 247 -9.43 -7.95 0.63
CA ASP A 247 -9.92 -6.60 0.39
C ASP A 247 -10.30 -6.39 -1.09
N CYS A 248 -11.59 -6.25 -1.37
CA CYS A 248 -12.06 -6.02 -2.73
C CYS A 248 -11.76 -4.56 -3.16
N THR A 249 -11.08 -4.37 -4.28
CA THR A 249 -11.02 -3.04 -4.92
C THR A 249 -12.18 -2.87 -5.89
N SER A 250 -12.76 -1.67 -5.94
CA SER A 250 -13.79 -1.30 -6.93
C SER A 250 -13.18 -1.15 -8.32
N ALA A 251 -12.96 -2.27 -9.01
CA ALA A 251 -12.58 -2.29 -10.41
C ALA A 251 -13.72 -1.76 -11.31
N VAL A 252 -13.37 -1.21 -12.48
CA VAL A 252 -14.35 -0.99 -13.55
C VAL A 252 -14.81 -2.36 -14.06
N ARG A 253 -16.12 -2.58 -14.16
CA ARG A 253 -16.67 -3.83 -14.70
C ARG A 253 -16.42 -3.87 -16.21
N LYS A 254 -15.35 -4.56 -16.62
CA LYS A 254 -15.04 -4.83 -18.02
C LYS A 254 -14.87 -6.33 -18.19
N ILE A 255 -15.78 -6.93 -18.95
CA ILE A 255 -15.65 -8.33 -19.37
C ILE A 255 -14.60 -8.36 -20.49
N VAL A 256 -13.64 -9.28 -20.39
CA VAL A 256 -12.55 -9.46 -21.36
C VAL A 256 -12.41 -10.95 -21.65
N TYR A 257 -12.25 -11.33 -22.91
CA TYR A 257 -11.96 -12.70 -23.27
C TYR A 257 -10.43 -12.92 -23.26
N ASP A 258 -9.97 -13.83 -22.39
CA ASP A 258 -8.59 -14.30 -22.41
C ASP A 258 -8.42 -15.42 -23.44
N VAL A 259 -7.61 -15.12 -24.46
CA VAL A 259 -7.25 -16.05 -25.55
C VAL A 259 -6.49 -17.27 -25.01
N GLN A 260 -5.70 -17.13 -23.93
CA GLN A 260 -4.83 -18.21 -23.44
C GLN A 260 -5.62 -19.28 -22.66
N SER A 261 -6.54 -18.87 -21.78
CA SER A 261 -7.43 -19.78 -21.06
C SER A 261 -8.74 -20.11 -21.82
N ASN A 262 -9.00 -19.46 -22.95
CA ASN A 262 -10.27 -19.55 -23.69
C ASN A 262 -11.49 -19.19 -22.80
N SER A 263 -11.34 -18.22 -21.89
CA SER A 263 -12.37 -17.89 -20.88
C SER A 263 -12.72 -16.39 -20.85
N PHE A 264 -13.92 -16.08 -20.37
CA PHE A 264 -14.38 -14.71 -20.17
C PHE A 264 -14.11 -14.27 -18.73
N VAL A 265 -13.15 -13.37 -18.57
CA VAL A 265 -12.67 -12.79 -17.31
C VAL A 265 -13.47 -11.51 -16.98
N GLY A 266 -13.64 -11.20 -15.70
CA GLY A 266 -14.37 -10.03 -15.20
C GLY A 266 -15.78 -10.34 -14.68
N PHE A 267 -16.17 -11.62 -14.66
CA PHE A 267 -17.35 -12.11 -13.96
C PHE A 267 -16.98 -12.51 -12.51
N THR A 268 -17.98 -12.78 -11.66
CA THR A 268 -17.72 -13.35 -10.32
C THR A 268 -17.85 -14.88 -10.39
N PRO A 269 -16.75 -15.66 -10.32
CA PRO A 269 -16.84 -17.12 -10.36
C PRO A 269 -17.59 -17.67 -9.14
N PRO A 270 -18.42 -18.72 -9.30
CA PRO A 270 -19.06 -19.40 -8.18
C PRO A 270 -18.00 -20.11 -7.34
N LEU A 271 -18.31 -20.35 -6.07
CA LEU A 271 -17.40 -21.05 -5.17
C LEU A 271 -17.54 -22.58 -5.29
N ASP A 272 -16.49 -23.30 -4.93
CA ASP A 272 -16.47 -24.75 -4.80
C ASP A 272 -16.96 -25.22 -3.41
N ALA A 273 -16.78 -26.50 -3.09
CA ALA A 273 -17.16 -27.08 -1.80
C ALA A 273 -16.30 -26.58 -0.61
N HIS A 274 -15.17 -25.92 -0.86
CA HIS A 274 -14.22 -25.42 0.13
C HIS A 274 -14.29 -23.90 0.33
N GLY A 275 -15.06 -23.20 -0.52
CA GLY A 275 -15.20 -21.74 -0.51
C GLY A 275 -14.20 -21.04 -1.45
N MET A 276 -13.50 -21.78 -2.30
CA MET A 276 -12.57 -21.24 -3.29
C MET A 276 -13.27 -20.93 -4.61
N PRO A 277 -12.88 -19.88 -5.35
CA PRO A 277 -13.36 -19.63 -6.71
C PRO A 277 -13.15 -20.84 -7.65
N ARG A 278 -14.14 -21.16 -8.48
CA ARG A 278 -13.98 -22.15 -9.55
C ARG A 278 -13.18 -21.56 -10.71
N ILE A 279 -11.92 -21.94 -10.79
CA ILE A 279 -10.98 -21.62 -11.88
C ILE A 279 -11.63 -21.90 -13.23
N GLN A 280 -11.49 -20.96 -14.19
CA GLN A 280 -11.96 -21.10 -15.59
C GLN A 280 -13.46 -21.43 -15.75
N HIS A 281 -14.32 -21.14 -14.76
CA HIS A 281 -15.76 -21.45 -14.85
C HIS A 281 -16.46 -20.84 -16.07
N PHE A 282 -15.98 -19.69 -16.54
CA PHE A 282 -16.50 -18.96 -17.70
C PHE A 282 -15.78 -19.30 -19.02
N GLN A 283 -15.31 -20.54 -19.17
CA GLN A 283 -14.83 -21.10 -20.44
C GLN A 283 -16.01 -21.65 -21.25
N THR A 284 -16.18 -21.23 -22.51
CA THR A 284 -17.15 -21.83 -23.43
C THR A 284 -16.79 -21.63 -24.89
N ASN A 285 -17.13 -22.64 -25.71
CA ASN A 285 -17.06 -22.61 -27.18
C ASN A 285 -18.45 -22.48 -27.84
N SER A 286 -19.51 -22.28 -27.05
CA SER A 286 -20.89 -22.11 -27.51
C SER A 286 -21.43 -20.73 -27.15
N PHE A 287 -22.02 -20.05 -28.14
CA PHE A 287 -22.65 -18.75 -27.95
C PHE A 287 -24.00 -18.84 -27.20
N GLU A 288 -24.64 -20.00 -27.18
CA GLU A 288 -25.89 -20.21 -26.43
C GLU A 288 -25.61 -20.47 -24.94
N ASP A 289 -24.55 -21.23 -24.63
CA ASP A 289 -24.11 -21.50 -23.25
C ASP A 289 -23.75 -20.19 -22.53
N LEU A 290 -23.12 -19.25 -23.26
CA LEU A 290 -22.80 -17.90 -22.79
C LEU A 290 -24.05 -17.07 -22.42
N LYS A 291 -25.19 -17.28 -23.10
CA LYS A 291 -26.46 -16.62 -22.73
C LYS A 291 -27.11 -17.22 -21.48
N ALA A 292 -26.71 -18.44 -21.09
CA ALA A 292 -27.35 -19.21 -20.03
C ALA A 292 -26.78 -18.91 -18.61
N TRP A 293 -25.92 -17.90 -18.45
CA TRP A 293 -25.24 -17.59 -17.18
C TRP A 293 -25.98 -16.56 -16.31
N PRO A 294 -26.80 -17.02 -15.34
CA PRO A 294 -26.94 -16.25 -14.08
C PRO A 294 -26.94 -17.11 -12.79
N THR A 295 -26.04 -16.75 -11.87
CA THR A 295 -26.11 -16.90 -10.39
C THR A 295 -26.40 -18.28 -9.74
N ILE A 296 -25.39 -18.91 -9.12
CA ILE A 296 -25.56 -20.05 -8.17
C ILE A 296 -24.57 -20.00 -6.97
N GLY A 297 -25.14 -20.02 -5.74
CA GLY A 297 -24.77 -20.91 -4.59
C GLY A 297 -23.38 -20.88 -3.92
N HIS A 298 -23.37 -20.97 -2.58
CA HIS A 298 -22.16 -21.13 -1.71
C HIS A 298 -22.17 -22.45 -0.89
N SER A 299 -21.07 -22.73 -0.18
CA SER A 299 -20.74 -23.99 0.53
C SER A 299 -20.63 -23.85 2.09
N SER A 300 -20.13 -24.88 2.79
CA SER A 300 -20.38 -25.16 4.23
C SER A 300 -19.16 -25.02 5.18
N LEU A 301 -19.40 -25.07 6.50
CA LEU A 301 -18.48 -24.58 7.56
C LEU A 301 -17.81 -25.67 8.44
N PHE A 302 -16.73 -25.30 9.15
CA PHE A 302 -15.89 -26.15 10.03
C PHE A 302 -16.14 -25.92 11.55
N LYS A 303 -15.40 -26.60 12.45
CA LYS A 303 -15.64 -26.63 13.92
C LYS A 303 -14.42 -26.25 14.78
N VAL A 304 -14.66 -25.61 15.93
CA VAL A 304 -13.64 -25.09 16.86
C VAL A 304 -13.99 -25.45 18.32
N ALA A 305 -13.01 -25.94 19.10
CA ALA A 305 -13.20 -26.29 20.51
C ALA A 305 -12.84 -25.12 21.45
N ILE A 306 -13.68 -24.85 22.45
CA ILE A 306 -13.54 -23.71 23.38
C ILE A 306 -13.48 -24.24 24.83
N PRO A 307 -12.54 -23.79 25.69
CA PRO A 307 -12.45 -24.26 27.08
C PRO A 307 -13.69 -23.89 27.92
N VAL A 308 -14.34 -24.89 28.52
CA VAL A 308 -15.58 -24.75 29.33
C VAL A 308 -15.45 -23.73 30.48
N SER A 309 -14.24 -23.51 31.00
CA SER A 309 -13.97 -22.51 32.04
C SER A 309 -14.24 -21.06 31.61
N TRP A 310 -14.16 -20.74 30.31
CA TRP A 310 -14.30 -19.38 29.76
C TRP A 310 -15.76 -18.96 29.56
N SER A 311 -16.58 -19.08 30.61
CA SER A 311 -18.02 -18.71 30.62
C SER A 311 -18.35 -17.23 30.37
N TRP A 312 -17.34 -16.40 30.08
CA TRP A 312 -17.40 -14.98 29.71
C TRP A 312 -17.01 -14.72 28.23
N PHE A 313 -16.36 -15.69 27.59
CA PHE A 313 -16.01 -15.69 26.17
C PHE A 313 -17.17 -16.28 25.36
N TYR A 314 -17.44 -15.75 24.18
CA TYR A 314 -18.52 -16.26 23.32
C TYR A 314 -18.06 -16.28 21.86
N LEU A 315 -17.86 -17.49 21.38
CA LEU A 315 -17.58 -17.88 20.01
C LEU A 315 -18.47 -19.11 19.74
N SER A 316 -18.93 -19.33 18.52
CA SER A 316 -19.63 -20.57 18.20
C SER A 316 -18.62 -21.72 18.11
N GLY A 317 -19.01 -22.92 18.54
CA GLY A 317 -18.19 -24.13 18.36
C GLY A 317 -18.07 -24.57 16.89
N GLU A 318 -18.70 -23.84 15.98
CA GLU A 318 -18.75 -24.05 14.54
C GLU A 318 -18.49 -22.71 13.86
N GLN A 319 -17.33 -22.58 13.22
CA GLN A 319 -16.81 -21.43 12.46
C GLN A 319 -15.78 -21.94 11.43
N LEU A 320 -15.84 -21.40 10.21
CA LEU A 320 -14.88 -21.73 9.14
C LEU A 320 -13.55 -20.99 9.31
N PHE A 321 -13.59 -19.73 9.76
CA PHE A 321 -12.43 -18.87 10.02
C PHE A 321 -12.64 -18.01 11.27
N LEU A 322 -11.54 -17.55 11.88
CA LEU A 322 -11.58 -16.48 12.90
C LEU A 322 -11.72 -15.11 12.21
N CYS A 323 -12.94 -14.78 11.78
CA CYS A 323 -13.23 -13.52 11.10
C CYS A 323 -13.07 -12.31 12.03
N MET A 324 -11.90 -11.67 12.00
CA MET A 324 -11.68 -10.36 12.62
C MET A 324 -12.14 -9.24 11.68
N GLN A 325 -12.76 -8.20 12.23
CA GLN A 325 -13.01 -6.96 11.48
C GLN A 325 -11.81 -6.02 11.61
N ASP A 326 -11.50 -5.28 10.54
CA ASP A 326 -10.46 -4.24 10.58
C ASP A 326 -10.79 -3.18 11.66
N ALA A 327 -9.84 -3.03 12.59
CA ALA A 327 -9.91 -2.06 13.68
C ALA A 327 -9.96 -0.61 13.20
N MET A 328 -9.29 -0.26 12.10
CA MET A 328 -9.37 1.08 11.50
C MET A 328 -10.80 1.39 11.07
N HIS A 329 -11.49 0.41 10.46
CA HIS A 329 -12.90 0.56 10.08
C HIS A 329 -13.84 0.60 11.26
N ILE A 330 -13.54 -0.08 12.37
CA ILE A 330 -14.32 0.10 13.61
C ILE A 330 -14.11 1.53 14.12
N CYS A 331 -12.87 2.04 14.15
CA CYS A 331 -12.56 3.41 14.57
C CYS A 331 -13.25 4.47 13.69
N THR A 332 -13.18 4.37 12.36
CA THR A 332 -13.86 5.32 11.45
C THR A 332 -15.38 5.19 11.54
N LYS A 333 -15.95 3.98 11.69
CA LYS A 333 -17.41 3.80 11.91
C LYS A 333 -17.86 4.43 13.24
N LEU A 334 -17.04 4.41 14.29
CA LEU A 334 -17.31 5.10 15.56
C LEU A 334 -17.15 6.63 15.43
N ARG A 335 -16.09 7.14 14.77
CA ARG A 335 -15.96 8.58 14.45
C ARG A 335 -17.16 9.07 13.65
N ASN A 336 -17.49 8.41 12.55
CA ASN A 336 -18.60 8.81 11.66
C ASN A 336 -19.97 8.72 12.37
N ARG A 337 -20.09 7.93 13.43
CA ARG A 337 -21.28 7.90 14.30
C ARG A 337 -21.31 9.07 15.29
N LEU A 338 -20.16 9.48 15.85
CA LEU A 338 -20.03 10.68 16.67
C LEU A 338 -20.30 11.97 15.86
N LEU A 339 -19.93 11.99 14.57
CA LEU A 339 -20.18 13.11 13.66
C LEU A 339 -21.60 13.06 13.01
N SER A 340 -22.47 12.14 13.42
CA SER A 340 -23.78 11.90 12.79
C SER A 340 -24.90 12.65 13.51
N SER A 341 -25.33 13.77 12.93
CA SER A 341 -26.50 14.56 13.37
C SER A 341 -27.79 13.72 13.51
N SER A 342 -27.91 12.62 12.75
CA SER A 342 -29.11 11.77 12.72
C SER A 342 -29.19 10.71 13.84
N SER A 343 -28.33 10.76 14.86
CA SER A 343 -28.38 9.80 15.98
C SER A 343 -27.87 10.33 17.32
N TYR A 344 -28.80 10.52 18.26
CA TYR A 344 -28.47 10.74 19.67
C TYR A 344 -27.89 9.48 20.32
N MET A 345 -26.83 9.67 21.12
CA MET A 345 -26.15 8.61 21.86
C MET A 345 -26.14 8.92 23.36
N LEU A 346 -27.03 8.27 24.12
CA LEU A 346 -27.15 8.41 25.56
C LEU A 346 -26.29 7.34 26.28
N MET A 347 -25.51 7.75 27.28
CA MET A 347 -24.67 6.86 28.10
C MET A 347 -24.76 7.29 29.57
N GLY A 348 -25.59 6.58 30.34
CA GLY A 348 -25.95 7.04 31.68
C GLY A 348 -26.79 8.31 31.62
N ASN A 349 -26.54 9.22 32.56
CA ASN A 349 -27.21 10.52 32.66
C ASN A 349 -26.66 11.57 31.68
N ASN A 350 -25.75 11.19 30.76
CA ASN A 350 -25.02 12.10 29.88
C ASN A 350 -25.19 11.70 28.41
N THR A 351 -25.16 12.69 27.52
CA THR A 351 -25.12 12.50 26.06
C THR A 351 -23.68 12.52 25.55
N VAL A 352 -23.38 11.64 24.61
CA VAL A 352 -22.20 11.74 23.75
C VAL A 352 -22.51 12.81 22.70
N SER A 353 -21.76 13.91 22.69
CA SER A 353 -21.87 14.96 21.66
C SER A 353 -20.52 15.38 21.09
N ILE A 354 -20.59 15.90 19.87
CA ILE A 354 -19.54 16.62 19.12
C ILE A 354 -19.29 18.03 19.69
N ASP A 355 -20.26 18.64 20.38
CA ASP A 355 -20.19 20.03 20.84
C ASP A 355 -19.00 20.28 21.78
N TYR A 356 -18.64 19.28 22.60
CA TYR A 356 -17.47 19.33 23.47
C TYR A 356 -16.13 19.41 22.69
N LEU A 357 -16.09 18.87 21.46
CA LEU A 357 -14.94 18.95 20.57
C LEU A 357 -14.90 20.29 19.81
N LEU A 358 -16.06 20.79 19.38
CA LEU A 358 -16.20 22.14 18.82
C LEU A 358 -15.76 23.20 19.83
N HIS A 359 -16.30 23.15 21.05
CA HIS A 359 -15.89 24.00 22.16
C HIS A 359 -14.39 23.86 22.45
N LEU A 360 -13.81 22.66 22.41
CA LEU A 360 -12.36 22.49 22.60
C LEU A 360 -11.54 23.17 21.49
N ILE A 361 -11.95 23.05 20.22
CA ILE A 361 -11.30 23.70 19.06
C ILE A 361 -11.41 25.23 19.12
N GLU A 362 -12.46 25.77 19.75
CA GLU A 362 -12.74 27.21 19.78
C GLU A 362 -12.26 27.89 21.08
N SER A 363 -12.13 27.16 22.19
CA SER A 363 -11.66 27.68 23.48
C SER A 363 -10.18 27.45 23.79
N LYS A 364 -9.49 26.62 23.00
CA LYS A 364 -8.07 26.28 23.22
C LYS A 364 -7.24 26.37 21.95
N SER A 365 -5.92 26.45 22.13
CA SER A 365 -4.99 26.57 21.01
C SER A 365 -4.82 25.22 20.31
N LYS A 366 -4.84 25.23 18.98
CA LYS A 366 -4.54 24.04 18.15
C LYS A 366 -3.20 23.39 18.51
N PHE A 367 -2.23 24.16 19.03
CA PHE A 367 -0.94 23.64 19.49
C PHE A 367 -1.04 22.79 20.77
N GLU A 368 -2.11 22.92 21.56
CA GLU A 368 -2.37 22.08 22.73
C GLU A 368 -3.06 20.76 22.33
N HIS A 369 -4.21 20.85 21.65
CA HIS A 369 -5.10 19.70 21.43
C HIS A 369 -4.98 19.05 20.03
N ASN A 370 -4.25 19.65 19.09
CA ASN A 370 -3.95 19.15 17.74
C ASN A 370 -5.17 18.75 16.86
N LEU A 371 -6.34 19.35 17.13
CA LEU A 371 -7.54 19.22 16.29
C LEU A 371 -7.68 20.43 15.36
N ALA A 372 -8.20 20.21 14.16
CA ALA A 372 -8.74 21.24 13.29
C ALA A 372 -10.24 20.98 13.00
N LYS A 373 -10.98 22.00 12.52
CA LYS A 373 -12.39 21.82 12.13
C LYS A 373 -12.58 20.74 11.04
N SER A 374 -11.57 20.49 10.21
CA SER A 374 -11.57 19.38 9.24
C SER A 374 -11.57 17.99 9.90
N ASP A 375 -11.00 17.82 11.09
CA ASP A 375 -10.95 16.51 11.76
C ASP A 375 -12.33 16.03 12.25
N ILE A 376 -13.25 16.97 12.47
CA ILE A 376 -14.65 16.74 12.80
C ILE A 376 -15.59 16.93 11.60
N CYS A 377 -15.06 17.08 10.38
CA CYS A 377 -15.88 17.16 9.17
C CYS A 377 -16.51 15.79 8.83
N PRO A 378 -17.84 15.71 8.62
CA PRO A 378 -18.55 14.46 8.30
C PRO A 378 -18.44 14.04 6.83
N CYS A 379 -17.91 14.89 5.94
CA CYS A 379 -17.78 14.59 4.52
C CYS A 379 -16.68 13.55 4.25
N ASP A 380 -15.50 13.72 4.86
CA ASP A 380 -14.45 12.71 4.84
C ASP A 380 -14.76 11.58 5.83
N LYS A 381 -15.46 10.57 5.32
CA LYS A 381 -15.87 9.36 6.05
C LYS A 381 -14.75 8.31 6.13
N GLN A 382 -13.60 8.52 5.48
CA GLN A 382 -12.47 7.57 5.47
C GLN A 382 -11.30 8.03 6.35
N ASN A 383 -11.35 9.23 6.93
CA ASN A 383 -10.28 9.78 7.76
C ASN A 383 -10.03 9.00 9.08
N TYR A 384 -9.16 7.99 9.00
CA TYR A 384 -8.63 7.31 10.19
C TYR A 384 -7.73 8.24 11.02
N ARG A 385 -6.91 9.10 10.40
CA ARG A 385 -5.98 10.02 11.11
C ARG A 385 -6.70 10.99 12.06
N SER A 386 -7.90 11.43 11.70
CA SER A 386 -8.74 12.23 12.60
C SER A 386 -9.24 11.43 13.82
N CYS A 387 -9.42 10.11 13.71
CA CYS A 387 -9.74 9.27 14.88
C CYS A 387 -8.60 9.29 15.92
N GLU A 388 -7.35 9.28 15.47
CA GLU A 388 -6.17 9.33 16.34
C GLU A 388 -6.07 10.66 17.10
N LYS A 389 -6.24 11.79 16.39
CA LYS A 389 -6.27 13.12 17.01
C LYS A 389 -7.42 13.29 18.01
N LEU A 390 -8.61 12.80 17.67
CA LEU A 390 -9.76 12.80 18.59
C LEU A 390 -9.43 12.04 19.88
N CYS A 391 -8.77 10.88 19.77
CA CYS A 391 -8.29 10.12 20.92
C CYS A 391 -7.16 10.81 21.70
N ALA A 392 -6.30 11.61 21.05
CA ALA A 392 -5.28 12.41 21.72
C ALA A 392 -5.88 13.56 22.55
N SER A 393 -7.00 14.14 22.09
CA SER A 393 -7.67 15.27 22.76
C SER A 393 -8.31 14.94 24.13
N LEU A 394 -8.40 13.65 24.49
CA LEU A 394 -9.11 13.13 25.66
C LEU A 394 -8.80 13.84 26.98
N GLU A 395 -7.54 14.17 27.25
CA GLU A 395 -7.14 14.80 28.52
C GLU A 395 -7.68 16.23 28.65
N TYR A 396 -7.82 16.95 27.53
CA TYR A 396 -8.42 18.29 27.52
C TYR A 396 -9.94 18.24 27.66
N LEU A 397 -10.59 17.20 27.09
CA LEU A 397 -12.03 16.99 27.24
C LEU A 397 -12.44 16.71 28.68
N LYS A 398 -11.64 15.96 29.46
CA LYS A 398 -11.90 15.71 30.91
C LYS A 398 -12.08 16.98 31.74
N GLY A 399 -11.52 18.11 31.30
CA GLY A 399 -11.69 19.41 31.95
C GLY A 399 -13.00 20.15 31.61
N ILE A 400 -13.82 19.62 30.70
CA ILE A 400 -15.09 20.23 30.27
C ILE A 400 -16.25 19.54 31.00
N ASN A 401 -17.03 20.31 31.76
CA ASN A 401 -18.21 19.82 32.46
C ASN A 401 -19.23 19.17 31.51
N GLY A 402 -19.79 18.03 31.93
CA GLY A 402 -20.75 17.25 31.14
C GLY A 402 -20.16 16.28 30.11
N SER A 403 -18.92 16.51 29.64
CA SER A 403 -18.27 15.77 28.54
C SER A 403 -18.02 14.27 28.79
N HIS A 404 -18.19 13.78 30.01
CA HIS A 404 -17.83 12.44 30.47
C HIS A 404 -18.27 11.31 29.53
N ALA A 405 -19.47 11.38 28.94
CA ALA A 405 -19.91 10.37 27.97
C ALA A 405 -19.07 10.41 26.66
N THR A 406 -18.77 11.59 26.11
CA THR A 406 -17.84 11.72 24.97
C THR A 406 -16.42 11.26 25.33
N VAL A 407 -15.95 11.53 26.54
CA VAL A 407 -14.65 11.03 27.05
C VAL A 407 -14.64 9.49 27.07
N VAL A 408 -15.68 8.84 27.60
CA VAL A 408 -15.77 7.36 27.58
C VAL A 408 -15.91 6.83 26.15
N TYR A 409 -16.69 7.49 25.28
CA TYR A 409 -16.87 7.09 23.88
C TYR A 409 -15.55 7.12 23.10
N LEU A 410 -14.79 8.22 23.18
CA LEU A 410 -13.47 8.34 22.58
C LEU A 410 -12.44 7.41 23.24
N THR A 411 -12.60 7.05 24.51
CA THR A 411 -11.78 6.02 25.18
C THR A 411 -11.99 4.64 24.56
N ILE A 412 -13.20 4.28 24.10
CA ILE A 412 -13.44 3.03 23.35
C ILE A 412 -12.59 3.02 22.07
N ILE A 413 -12.62 4.11 21.29
CA ILE A 413 -11.83 4.25 20.05
C ILE A 413 -10.33 4.13 20.36
N ARG A 414 -9.82 4.84 21.38
CA ARG A 414 -8.41 4.78 21.80
C ARG A 414 -7.96 3.37 22.20
N CYS A 415 -8.83 2.62 22.89
CA CYS A 415 -8.55 1.23 23.25
C CYS A 415 -8.48 0.31 22.03
N ILE A 416 -9.33 0.51 21.02
CA ILE A 416 -9.27 -0.25 19.76
C ILE A 416 -7.97 0.04 19.01
N ILE A 417 -7.55 1.31 18.95
CA ILE A 417 -6.26 1.72 18.35
C ILE A 417 -5.09 1.03 19.05
N PHE A 418 -5.01 1.09 20.38
CA PHE A 418 -3.91 0.45 21.11
C PHE A 418 -3.93 -1.08 21.02
N ALA A 419 -5.10 -1.72 21.11
CA ALA A 419 -5.17 -3.19 21.00
C ALA A 419 -4.74 -3.73 19.63
N PHE A 420 -5.18 -3.10 18.54
CA PHE A 420 -5.15 -3.73 17.22
C PHE A 420 -4.33 -2.98 16.14
N ILE A 421 -4.02 -1.69 16.32
CA ILE A 421 -3.39 -0.87 15.27
C ILE A 421 -1.98 -0.43 15.67
N SER A 422 -1.82 0.11 16.88
CA SER A 422 -0.54 0.62 17.38
C SER A 422 0.50 -0.51 17.47
N ALA A 423 1.59 -0.41 16.72
CA ALA A 423 2.63 -1.45 16.67
C ALA A 423 3.40 -1.60 18.00
N SER A 424 3.61 -0.51 18.73
CA SER A 424 4.41 -0.47 19.97
C SER A 424 3.70 -1.02 21.22
N THR A 425 2.44 -1.42 21.13
CA THR A 425 1.66 -1.88 22.28
C THR A 425 2.03 -3.32 22.67
N THR A 426 2.32 -3.54 23.96
CA THR A 426 2.72 -4.86 24.50
C THR A 426 1.58 -5.88 24.42
N THR A 427 1.89 -7.18 24.44
CA THR A 427 0.86 -8.23 24.39
C THR A 427 -0.11 -8.12 25.58
N ALA A 428 0.40 -7.76 26.77
CA ALA A 428 -0.42 -7.53 27.97
C ALA A 428 -1.39 -6.35 27.79
N ASP A 429 -0.89 -5.21 27.28
CA ASP A 429 -1.70 -4.01 27.04
C ASP A 429 -2.73 -4.24 25.93
N ARG A 430 -2.43 -5.05 24.91
CA ARG A 430 -3.40 -5.42 23.86
C ARG A 430 -4.57 -6.22 24.42
N ILE A 431 -4.31 -7.17 25.32
CA ILE A 431 -5.36 -7.92 26.02
C ILE A 431 -6.17 -6.98 26.92
N TYR A 432 -5.51 -6.15 27.73
CA TYR A 432 -6.20 -5.15 28.57
C TYR A 432 -7.10 -4.21 27.75
N HIS A 433 -6.59 -3.56 26.71
CA HIS A 433 -7.34 -2.59 25.92
C HIS A 433 -8.47 -3.21 25.09
N SER A 434 -8.26 -4.39 24.49
CA SER A 434 -9.32 -5.09 23.75
C SER A 434 -10.48 -5.48 24.68
N TRP A 435 -10.18 -5.99 25.87
CA TRP A 435 -11.20 -6.31 26.87
C TRP A 435 -11.86 -5.07 27.48
N LEU A 436 -11.12 -3.98 27.70
CA LEU A 436 -11.67 -2.72 28.22
C LEU A 436 -12.72 -2.15 27.25
N ALA A 437 -12.42 -2.07 25.95
CA ALA A 437 -13.37 -1.65 24.93
C ALA A 437 -14.62 -2.55 24.90
N VAL A 438 -14.42 -3.87 24.97
CA VAL A 438 -15.51 -4.87 25.01
C VAL A 438 -16.37 -4.70 26.27
N PHE A 439 -15.78 -4.50 27.46
CA PHE A 439 -16.53 -4.37 28.70
C PHE A 439 -17.31 -3.06 28.80
N ILE A 440 -16.74 -1.93 28.36
CA ILE A 440 -17.49 -0.66 28.28
C ILE A 440 -18.72 -0.84 27.38
N CYS A 441 -18.55 -1.42 26.19
CA CYS A 441 -19.66 -1.70 25.26
C CYS A 441 -20.70 -2.68 25.83
N ARG A 442 -20.26 -3.73 26.53
CA ARG A 442 -21.12 -4.73 27.17
C ARG A 442 -21.95 -4.10 28.31
N LEU A 443 -21.32 -3.33 29.19
CA LEU A 443 -21.97 -2.68 30.34
C LEU A 443 -22.94 -1.57 29.90
N TRP A 444 -22.54 -0.72 28.95
CA TRP A 444 -23.41 0.29 28.34
C TRP A 444 -24.65 -0.34 27.68
N ARG A 445 -24.47 -1.45 26.94
CA ARG A 445 -25.60 -2.19 26.35
C ARG A 445 -26.51 -2.82 27.40
N VAL A 446 -25.98 -3.36 28.51
CA VAL A 446 -26.81 -3.87 29.60
C VAL A 446 -27.63 -2.75 30.24
N TRP A 447 -27.02 -1.59 30.47
CA TRP A 447 -27.71 -0.40 30.97
C TRP A 447 -28.86 0.05 30.04
N LEU A 448 -28.64 0.11 28.72
CA LEU A 448 -29.68 0.38 27.72
C LEU A 448 -30.86 -0.63 27.74
N HIS A 449 -30.68 -1.83 28.31
CA HIS A 449 -31.75 -2.82 28.50
C HIS A 449 -32.45 -2.75 29.86
N LEU A 450 -31.93 -1.94 30.81
CA LEU A 450 -32.43 -1.80 32.17
C LEU A 450 -33.16 -0.45 32.41
N VAL A 451 -32.86 0.57 31.60
CA VAL A 451 -33.52 1.88 31.64
C VAL A 451 -34.95 1.79 31.08
N PRO A 452 -35.96 2.39 31.74
CA PRO A 452 -37.32 2.50 31.21
C PRO A 452 -37.37 3.21 29.84
N LYS A 453 -38.14 2.67 28.90
CA LYS A 453 -38.30 3.28 27.55
C LYS A 453 -38.83 4.72 27.56
N GLN A 454 -39.50 5.13 28.63
CA GLN A 454 -40.04 6.50 28.80
C GLN A 454 -38.96 7.53 29.21
N GLU A 455 -37.79 7.07 29.64
CA GLU A 455 -36.59 7.90 29.86
C GLU A 455 -35.74 7.98 28.57
N LEU A 456 -36.01 7.13 27.58
CA LEU A 456 -35.35 7.03 26.28
C LEU A 456 -36.20 7.70 25.17
N ASN A 457 -36.51 8.98 25.35
CA ASN A 457 -37.37 9.76 24.45
C ASN A 457 -36.71 10.18 23.12
N ASP A 458 -36.26 9.21 22.31
CA ASP A 458 -36.17 9.35 20.85
C ASP A 458 -36.07 7.94 20.17
N PRO A 459 -36.86 7.60 19.13
CA PRO A 459 -36.91 6.23 18.62
C PRO A 459 -35.69 5.80 17.77
N LYS A 460 -34.68 6.66 17.56
CA LYS A 460 -33.47 6.35 16.79
C LYS A 460 -32.24 5.95 17.64
N ILE A 461 -32.37 5.84 18.97
CA ILE A 461 -31.28 5.42 19.87
C ILE A 461 -31.00 3.90 19.78
N SER A 462 -30.42 3.41 18.66
CA SER A 462 -29.51 2.25 18.73
C SER A 462 -28.70 1.98 17.45
N ILE A 463 -27.39 1.79 17.64
CA ILE A 463 -26.49 1.07 16.70
C ILE A 463 -27.05 -0.33 16.36
N LEU A 464 -27.79 -0.96 17.28
CA LEU A 464 -28.38 -2.29 17.08
C LEU A 464 -29.64 -2.28 16.20
N HIS A 465 -30.32 -1.14 16.01
CA HIS A 465 -31.58 -1.11 15.26
C HIS A 465 -31.36 -0.92 13.76
N SER A 466 -30.31 -0.19 13.35
CA SER A 466 -29.88 -0.10 11.94
C SER A 466 -29.33 -1.41 11.38
N ILE A 467 -28.83 -2.30 12.25
CA ILE A 467 -28.49 -3.71 11.92
C ILE A 467 -29.77 -4.56 11.72
N LYS A 468 -30.89 -4.15 12.32
CA LYS A 468 -32.13 -4.92 12.45
C LYS A 468 -33.26 -4.48 11.49
N THR A 469 -33.12 -3.35 10.81
CA THR A 469 -34.10 -2.87 9.81
C THR A 469 -33.68 -3.15 8.36
N LYS A 470 -32.39 -3.35 8.06
CA LYS A 470 -31.92 -3.79 6.74
C LYS A 470 -32.15 -5.28 6.43
N THR A 471 -32.78 -6.03 7.35
CA THR A 471 -33.12 -7.45 7.19
C THR A 471 -34.56 -7.71 6.73
N ASN A 472 -35.44 -6.70 6.74
CA ASN A 472 -36.88 -6.91 6.66
C ASN A 472 -37.52 -6.72 5.26
N SER A 473 -36.72 -6.64 4.19
CA SER A 473 -37.24 -6.86 2.83
C SER A 473 -37.00 -8.32 2.42
N SER A 474 -38.07 -9.01 2.01
CA SER A 474 -38.17 -10.41 1.54
C SER A 474 -36.86 -11.22 1.49
N PHE A 475 -36.64 -12.07 2.51
CA PHE A 475 -35.63 -13.14 2.46
C PHE A 475 -36.30 -14.47 2.76
N THR A 476 -36.19 -15.39 1.80
CA THR A 476 -36.23 -16.83 2.07
C THR A 476 -34.98 -17.25 2.85
N SER A 477 -34.97 -18.48 3.35
CA SER A 477 -34.08 -18.93 4.44
C SER A 477 -32.57 -18.83 4.15
N THR A 478 -31.78 -18.71 5.23
CA THR A 478 -30.29 -18.63 5.23
C THR A 478 -29.67 -17.40 4.56
N LYS A 479 -30.12 -16.19 4.91
CA LYS A 479 -29.52 -14.92 4.48
C LYS A 479 -28.36 -14.45 5.40
N PHE A 480 -27.14 -14.98 5.21
CA PHE A 480 -25.89 -14.31 5.65
C PHE A 480 -25.22 -13.62 4.45
N LYS A 481 -25.17 -12.28 4.46
CA LYS A 481 -24.34 -11.50 3.53
C LYS A 481 -22.98 -11.22 4.15
N PHE A 482 -21.92 -11.35 3.36
CA PHE A 482 -20.57 -10.91 3.74
C PHE A 482 -20.57 -9.42 4.13
N PRO A 483 -19.83 -9.00 5.17
CA PRO A 483 -19.66 -7.58 5.51
C PRO A 483 -18.64 -6.93 4.57
N ASN A 484 -19.08 -5.99 3.73
CA ASN A 484 -18.20 -5.28 2.80
C ASN A 484 -17.32 -4.18 3.46
N HIS A 485 -16.20 -3.88 2.80
CA HIS A 485 -15.44 -2.60 2.76
C HIS A 485 -14.45 -2.21 3.90
N HIS A 486 -13.34 -1.49 3.63
CA HIS A 486 -12.16 -1.73 2.73
C HIS A 486 -10.97 -0.77 3.06
N LYS A 487 -9.72 -1.21 2.84
CA LYS A 487 -8.41 -0.49 2.99
C LYS A 487 -7.93 -0.22 4.44
N THR A 488 -6.63 -0.23 4.77
CA THR A 488 -5.40 -0.19 3.92
C THR A 488 -4.20 -0.91 4.58
N GLN A 489 -3.18 -1.24 3.79
CA GLN A 489 -1.87 -1.73 4.27
C GLN A 489 -1.09 -0.69 5.11
N GLN A 490 -0.22 -1.18 6.01
CA GLN A 490 1.05 -0.54 6.35
C GLN A 490 2.18 -1.58 6.30
N ASN A 491 3.38 -1.17 5.90
CA ASN A 491 4.55 -2.04 5.84
C ASN A 491 5.06 -2.35 7.25
N HIS A 492 4.78 -3.56 7.75
CA HIS A 492 5.46 -4.06 8.94
C HIS A 492 6.92 -4.39 8.62
N GLN A 493 7.83 -3.51 9.02
CA GLN A 493 9.18 -3.95 9.38
C GLN A 493 9.07 -5.02 10.46
N GLN A 494 9.73 -6.17 10.27
CA GLN A 494 9.66 -7.27 11.22
C GLN A 494 10.34 -6.88 12.52
N SER A 495 9.52 -6.59 13.54
CA SER A 495 9.99 -6.45 14.92
C SER A 495 10.51 -7.81 15.38
N THR A 496 11.83 -7.94 15.53
CA THR A 496 12.52 -9.17 15.96
C THR A 496 12.37 -9.47 17.46
N ILE A 497 11.38 -8.87 18.13
CA ILE A 497 11.04 -9.13 19.52
C ILE A 497 10.31 -10.49 19.58
N PRO A 498 10.82 -11.50 20.31
CA PRO A 498 10.14 -12.78 20.44
C PRO A 498 8.79 -12.59 21.17
N PRO A 499 7.71 -13.29 20.76
CA PRO A 499 6.39 -13.09 21.33
C PRO A 499 6.39 -13.44 22.82
N GLU A 500 6.06 -12.44 23.65
CA GLU A 500 6.02 -12.53 25.10
C GLU A 500 5.05 -13.65 25.55
N LYS A 501 5.61 -14.74 26.11
CA LYS A 501 4.85 -15.93 26.50
C LYS A 501 4.06 -15.70 27.79
N MET A 502 2.95 -14.98 27.66
CA MET A 502 2.04 -14.69 28.75
C MET A 502 1.34 -15.95 29.27
N THR A 503 1.31 -16.12 30.59
CA THR A 503 0.62 -17.25 31.23
C THR A 503 -0.90 -17.03 31.27
N LYS A 504 -1.66 -18.13 31.40
CA LYS A 504 -3.13 -18.08 31.56
C LYS A 504 -3.55 -17.16 32.72
N GLN A 505 -2.82 -17.17 33.84
CA GLN A 505 -3.12 -16.32 35.00
C GLN A 505 -2.98 -14.83 34.66
N GLN A 506 -1.87 -14.43 34.03
CA GLN A 506 -1.66 -13.03 33.61
C GLN A 506 -2.74 -12.55 32.63
N ILE A 507 -3.21 -13.43 31.72
CA ILE A 507 -4.35 -13.12 30.84
C ILE A 507 -5.62 -12.88 31.66
N GLU A 508 -5.93 -13.76 32.61
CA GLU A 508 -7.11 -13.60 33.48
C GLU A 508 -7.00 -12.36 34.40
N GLU A 509 -5.79 -11.98 34.83
CA GLU A 509 -5.53 -10.73 35.58
C GLU A 509 -5.81 -9.48 34.74
N GLN A 510 -5.31 -9.40 33.49
CA GLN A 510 -5.59 -8.27 32.60
C GLN A 510 -7.08 -8.17 32.22
N VAL A 511 -7.76 -9.30 32.01
CA VAL A 511 -9.21 -9.36 31.75
C VAL A 511 -10.01 -8.86 32.96
N ASN A 512 -9.66 -9.31 34.19
CA ASN A 512 -10.34 -8.85 35.40
C ASN A 512 -10.09 -7.36 35.68
N ARG A 513 -8.87 -6.88 35.48
CA ARG A 513 -8.53 -5.44 35.56
C ARG A 513 -9.37 -4.62 34.59
N ALA A 514 -9.39 -5.00 33.31
CA ALA A 514 -10.18 -4.34 32.28
C ALA A 514 -11.69 -4.30 32.59
N PHE A 515 -12.23 -5.31 33.28
CA PHE A 515 -13.62 -5.29 33.75
C PHE A 515 -13.85 -4.25 34.85
N GLN A 516 -12.95 -4.15 35.84
CA GLN A 516 -13.07 -3.14 36.92
C GLN A 516 -12.91 -1.72 36.36
N ASP A 517 -11.91 -1.51 35.50
CA ASP A 517 -11.66 -0.19 34.90
C ASP A 517 -12.82 0.25 33.98
N ALA A 518 -13.46 -0.68 33.25
CA ALA A 518 -14.70 -0.40 32.51
C ALA A 518 -15.87 0.01 33.43
N PHE A 519 -15.98 -0.61 34.61
CA PHE A 519 -17.02 -0.30 35.60
C PHE A 519 -16.78 1.07 36.24
N ASN A 520 -15.53 1.37 36.61
CA ASN A 520 -15.09 2.66 37.15
C ASN A 520 -15.30 3.81 36.16
N LEU A 521 -15.00 3.63 34.87
CA LEU A 521 -15.23 4.64 33.83
C LEU A 521 -16.71 4.98 33.62
N LEU A 522 -17.61 4.03 33.88
CA LEU A 522 -19.06 4.20 33.73
C LEU A 522 -19.75 4.68 35.02
N ALA A 523 -19.08 4.62 36.18
CA ALA A 523 -19.66 5.02 37.46
C ALA A 523 -20.08 6.51 37.54
N PRO A 524 -19.28 7.50 37.07
CA PRO A 524 -19.68 8.92 37.08
C PRO A 524 -20.93 9.22 36.25
N LEU A 525 -21.27 8.36 35.29
CA LEU A 525 -22.45 8.49 34.43
C LEU A 525 -23.73 7.95 35.09
N GLY A 526 -23.66 7.42 36.32
CA GLY A 526 -24.80 6.79 37.01
C GLY A 526 -25.12 5.36 36.56
N VAL A 527 -24.44 4.85 35.51
CA VAL A 527 -24.62 3.50 34.96
C VAL A 527 -24.43 2.42 36.02
N GLU A 528 -23.40 2.56 36.86
CA GLU A 528 -23.10 1.67 37.99
C GLU A 528 -24.32 1.45 38.91
N GLN A 529 -25.06 2.51 39.24
CA GLN A 529 -26.15 2.44 40.23
C GLN A 529 -27.27 1.52 39.75
N ILE A 530 -27.60 1.61 38.46
CA ILE A 530 -28.60 0.76 37.80
C ILE A 530 -28.11 -0.68 37.69
N LEU A 531 -26.83 -0.91 37.34
CA LEU A 531 -26.23 -2.24 37.30
C LEU A 531 -26.25 -2.93 38.68
N LYS A 532 -25.85 -2.20 39.74
CA LYS A 532 -25.91 -2.67 41.14
C LYS A 532 -27.34 -2.98 41.57
N LYS A 533 -28.32 -2.10 41.27
CA LYS A 533 -29.75 -2.33 41.53
C LYS A 533 -30.28 -3.60 40.85
N SER A 534 -29.78 -3.92 39.66
CA SER A 534 -30.10 -5.17 38.92
C SER A 534 -29.22 -6.37 39.30
N LYS A 535 -28.41 -6.29 40.37
CA LYS A 535 -27.51 -7.36 40.86
C LYS A 535 -26.44 -7.79 39.85
N ILE A 536 -25.96 -6.85 39.03
CA ILE A 536 -24.88 -7.04 38.06
C ILE A 536 -23.63 -6.33 38.60
N ILE A 537 -22.79 -7.09 39.31
CA ILE A 537 -21.65 -6.60 40.09
C ILE A 537 -20.33 -7.23 39.57
N ASN A 538 -20.38 -8.34 38.85
CA ASN A 538 -19.20 -9.02 38.30
C ASN A 538 -19.37 -9.49 36.84
N MET A 539 -18.23 -9.80 36.20
CA MET A 539 -18.15 -10.25 34.80
C MET A 539 -19.04 -11.45 34.49
N LYS A 540 -19.21 -12.40 35.42
CA LYS A 540 -20.05 -13.59 35.25
C LYS A 540 -21.53 -13.21 35.18
N GLN A 541 -22.00 -12.35 36.07
CA GLN A 541 -23.37 -11.83 36.07
C GLN A 541 -23.67 -11.02 34.79
N ALA A 542 -22.75 -10.12 34.39
CA ALA A 542 -22.90 -9.32 33.18
C ALA A 542 -22.97 -10.20 31.92
N SER A 543 -22.06 -11.18 31.79
CA SER A 543 -22.04 -12.12 30.66
C SER A 543 -23.28 -13.00 30.62
N GLN A 544 -23.76 -13.50 31.77
CA GLN A 544 -25.01 -14.26 31.86
C GLN A 544 -26.24 -13.44 31.47
N HIS A 545 -26.30 -12.15 31.85
CA HIS A 545 -27.40 -11.27 31.45
C HIS A 545 -27.43 -11.07 29.93
N ILE A 546 -26.26 -10.77 29.34
CA ILE A 546 -26.09 -10.58 27.89
C ILE A 546 -26.44 -11.87 27.11
N HIS A 547 -25.99 -13.03 27.58
CA HIS A 547 -26.31 -14.32 26.98
C HIS A 547 -27.81 -14.66 27.04
N LYS A 548 -28.47 -14.38 28.17
CA LYS A 548 -29.95 -14.50 28.31
C LYS A 548 -30.71 -13.58 27.35
N HIS A 549 -30.15 -12.42 26.98
CA HIS A 549 -30.74 -11.59 25.93
C HIS A 549 -30.52 -12.19 24.54
N PHE A 550 -29.28 -12.55 24.17
CA PHE A 550 -28.97 -13.06 22.83
C PHE A 550 -29.77 -14.32 22.48
N THR A 551 -29.86 -15.28 23.41
CA THR A 551 -30.65 -16.52 23.24
C THR A 551 -32.16 -16.28 23.19
N LYS A 552 -32.68 -15.23 23.84
CA LYS A 552 -34.08 -14.81 23.66
C LYS A 552 -34.34 -14.14 22.32
N SER A 553 -33.35 -13.48 21.72
CA SER A 553 -33.49 -12.88 20.39
C SER A 553 -33.42 -13.89 19.23
N SER A 554 -32.63 -14.97 19.32
CA SER A 554 -32.62 -16.00 18.26
C SER A 554 -33.94 -16.76 18.21
N LYS A 555 -34.48 -17.18 19.37
CA LYS A 555 -35.76 -17.90 19.48
C LYS A 555 -37.01 -17.13 19.00
N LYS A 556 -36.86 -15.88 18.55
CA LYS A 556 -37.91 -15.11 17.84
C LYS A 556 -37.79 -15.13 16.31
N ALA A 557 -36.75 -15.75 15.75
CA ALA A 557 -36.59 -16.04 14.33
C ALA A 557 -37.01 -17.49 13.97
N ASP A 558 -36.91 -18.42 14.92
CA ASP A 558 -37.05 -19.86 14.69
C ASP A 558 -38.52 -20.38 14.62
N PHE A 559 -39.49 -19.49 14.35
CA PHE A 559 -40.94 -19.78 14.48
C PHE A 559 -41.67 -19.93 13.14
N LEU A 560 -41.16 -20.79 12.24
CA LEU A 560 -41.94 -21.40 11.14
C LEU A 560 -41.21 -22.60 10.50
N ILE A 561 -41.19 -23.73 11.22
CA ILE A 561 -41.05 -25.07 10.60
C ILE A 561 -42.21 -25.92 11.12
N SER A 562 -43.36 -25.79 10.46
CA SER A 562 -44.50 -26.69 10.56
C SER A 562 -45.09 -26.77 9.15
N MET A 563 -45.11 -27.97 8.56
CA MET A 563 -45.64 -28.17 7.22
C MET A 563 -47.16 -28.18 7.22
N THR A 564 -47.75 -27.62 6.18
CA THR A 564 -48.72 -28.31 5.31
C THR A 564 -48.63 -27.74 3.90
N THR A 565 -49.11 -28.48 2.92
CA THR A 565 -49.35 -28.00 1.56
C THR A 565 -50.47 -26.96 1.56
N ASP A 566 -50.51 -26.09 0.55
CA ASP A 566 -51.48 -26.20 -0.54
C ASP A 566 -51.10 -25.22 -1.67
N GLU A 567 -51.71 -25.40 -2.85
CA GLU A 567 -51.38 -24.68 -4.08
C GLU A 567 -52.33 -23.50 -4.34
N ASN A 568 -51.87 -22.52 -5.14
CA ASN A 568 -52.60 -21.34 -5.60
C ASN A 568 -52.88 -20.32 -4.46
N ASP A 569 -52.54 -19.04 -4.63
CA ASP A 569 -53.31 -18.18 -5.52
C ASP A 569 -52.50 -17.03 -6.15
N VAL A 570 -53.09 -16.35 -7.15
CA VAL A 570 -52.49 -15.21 -7.85
C VAL A 570 -53.17 -13.91 -7.45
N GLN A 571 -52.42 -12.96 -6.86
CA GLN A 571 -52.83 -11.55 -6.95
C GLN A 571 -51.67 -10.55 -6.88
N SER A 572 -51.89 -9.44 -7.58
CA SER A 572 -51.04 -8.25 -7.63
C SER A 572 -51.21 -7.37 -6.40
N ASP A 573 -50.19 -6.59 -6.09
CA ASP A 573 -50.40 -5.18 -5.72
C ASP A 573 -49.18 -4.32 -6.08
N SER A 574 -49.40 -3.01 -6.20
CA SER A 574 -48.46 -2.04 -6.77
C SER A 574 -47.83 -1.09 -5.73
N ASP A 575 -47.10 -0.09 -6.22
CA ASP A 575 -46.84 1.19 -5.54
C ASP A 575 -46.09 1.20 -4.19
N LEU A 576 -44.76 1.06 -4.26
CA LEU A 576 -43.84 1.77 -3.36
C LEU A 576 -42.66 2.38 -4.14
N LYS A 577 -42.74 3.69 -4.40
CA LYS A 577 -41.57 4.51 -4.74
C LYS A 577 -40.75 4.75 -3.45
N PRO A 578 -39.42 4.61 -3.46
CA PRO A 578 -38.57 5.18 -2.42
C PRO A 578 -38.28 6.66 -2.73
N ASP A 579 -38.40 7.52 -1.72
CA ASP A 579 -38.16 8.96 -1.87
C ASP A 579 -36.68 9.30 -2.14
N PHE A 580 -36.47 10.40 -2.89
CA PHE A 580 -35.16 10.92 -3.28
C PHE A 580 -34.93 12.25 -2.55
N ASP A 581 -34.28 12.21 -1.39
CA ASP A 581 -33.81 13.41 -0.71
C ASP A 581 -32.57 13.97 -1.44
N SER A 582 -32.73 15.10 -2.11
CA SER A 582 -31.67 15.81 -2.83
C SER A 582 -31.33 17.13 -2.15
N GLU A 583 -30.16 17.22 -1.54
CA GLU A 583 -29.53 18.49 -1.17
C GLU A 583 -28.32 18.71 -2.08
N TYR A 584 -28.32 19.84 -2.80
CA TYR A 584 -27.18 20.33 -3.56
C TYR A 584 -26.27 21.11 -2.63
N ASP A 585 -24.95 20.98 -2.80
CA ASP A 585 -23.98 21.96 -2.31
C ASP A 585 -23.05 22.34 -3.46
N SER A 586 -22.78 23.64 -3.58
CA SER A 586 -21.84 24.23 -4.52
C SER A 586 -20.59 24.67 -3.75
N ASP A 587 -19.40 24.46 -4.30
CA ASP A 587 -18.57 25.59 -4.73
C ASP A 587 -17.23 25.15 -5.33
N SER A 588 -16.61 26.07 -6.07
CA SER A 588 -15.39 25.90 -6.82
C SER A 588 -14.15 26.32 -6.03
N GLU A 589 -13.00 25.72 -6.35
CA GLU A 589 -11.73 26.45 -6.34
C GLU A 589 -10.75 25.81 -7.33
N GLN A 590 -9.97 26.65 -8.02
CA GLN A 590 -9.10 26.22 -9.13
C GLN A 590 -7.68 25.90 -8.65
N SER A 591 -7.03 24.93 -9.28
CA SER A 591 -5.56 24.95 -9.41
C SER A 591 -5.14 24.32 -10.75
N THR A 592 -4.17 24.95 -11.40
CA THR A 592 -3.72 24.67 -12.77
C THR A 592 -2.48 23.79 -12.80
N ILE A 593 -2.37 22.91 -13.81
CA ILE A 593 -1.17 22.64 -14.63
C ILE A 593 -1.58 21.73 -15.80
N GLU A 594 -0.86 21.83 -16.92
CA GLU A 594 -1.30 21.42 -18.26
C GLU A 594 -1.22 19.90 -18.56
N GLU A 595 -1.87 19.51 -19.67
CA GLU A 595 -1.93 18.16 -20.23
C GLU A 595 -0.74 17.84 -21.16
N ASP A 596 -0.47 16.56 -21.39
CA ASP A 596 -0.61 15.94 -22.74
C ASP A 596 -0.32 14.42 -22.71
N GLU A 597 -1.31 13.59 -23.02
CA GLU A 597 -1.14 12.17 -23.37
C GLU A 597 -1.70 11.88 -24.79
N GLN A 598 -0.85 11.96 -25.80
CA GLN A 598 -1.11 11.53 -27.19
C GLN A 598 0.21 11.08 -27.84
N ASN A 599 0.31 10.05 -28.69
CA ASN A 599 -0.65 9.01 -29.14
C ASN A 599 0.13 7.70 -29.35
N GLU A 600 -0.55 6.55 -29.28
CA GLU A 600 -0.09 5.30 -29.93
C GLU A 600 -1.20 4.91 -30.93
N LEU A 601 -0.93 5.16 -32.23
CA LEU A 601 -1.93 5.25 -33.31
C LEU A 601 -2.13 3.90 -34.02
N ASP A 602 -3.37 3.49 -34.29
CA ASP A 602 -3.65 2.44 -35.30
C ASP A 602 -5.07 2.57 -35.93
N LEU A 603 -5.22 3.65 -36.71
CA LEU A 603 -5.87 3.73 -38.03
C LEU A 603 -7.13 2.85 -38.31
N TYR A 604 -8.34 3.42 -38.14
CA TYR A 604 -9.50 3.14 -39.02
C TYR A 604 -10.51 4.31 -39.02
N ASP A 605 -10.82 4.85 -40.20
CA ASP A 605 -11.89 5.84 -40.39
C ASP A 605 -13.30 5.29 -40.08
N TYR A 606 -14.15 6.12 -39.47
CA TYR A 606 -15.37 6.62 -40.14
C TYR A 606 -16.06 7.76 -39.36
N ASP A 607 -16.50 8.81 -40.07
CA ASP A 607 -17.45 9.80 -39.56
C ASP A 607 -18.90 9.28 -39.66
N SER A 608 -19.72 9.56 -38.63
CA SER A 608 -21.15 9.88 -38.81
C SER A 608 -21.79 10.29 -37.48
N GLU A 609 -22.44 11.44 -37.47
CA GLU A 609 -23.39 11.85 -36.43
C GLU A 609 -24.70 11.05 -36.58
N ASP A 610 -25.42 10.82 -35.46
CA ASP A 610 -26.90 10.73 -35.43
C ASP A 610 -27.38 10.66 -33.96
N GLU A 611 -28.37 11.48 -33.60
CA GLU A 611 -29.11 11.42 -32.33
C GLU A 611 -30.51 10.83 -32.57
N ASP A 612 -31.00 9.93 -31.70
CA ASP A 612 -32.35 10.05 -31.10
C ASP A 612 -32.56 9.12 -29.88
N ASP A 613 -33.69 9.29 -29.20
CA ASP A 613 -34.15 8.63 -27.98
C ASP A 613 -34.92 7.30 -28.23
N GLY A 614 -35.23 6.56 -27.15
CA GLY A 614 -36.16 5.42 -27.19
C GLY A 614 -35.79 4.27 -26.24
N GLY A 615 -36.17 4.36 -24.96
CA GLY A 615 -35.91 3.31 -23.97
C GLY A 615 -36.95 2.17 -23.95
N MET A 616 -36.50 0.91 -24.03
CA MET A 616 -37.31 -0.26 -23.61
C MET A 616 -36.47 -1.47 -23.15
N ASN A 617 -37.09 -2.37 -22.37
CA ASN A 617 -36.47 -3.60 -21.86
C ASN A 617 -36.10 -4.57 -22.99
N LEU A 618 -34.83 -4.98 -23.07
CA LEU A 618 -34.29 -5.62 -24.29
C LEU A 618 -33.57 -6.97 -24.11
N LEU A 619 -33.80 -7.67 -22.99
CA LEU A 619 -33.19 -8.99 -22.72
C LEU A 619 -33.92 -10.19 -23.35
N GLY A 620 -34.95 -9.95 -24.20
CA GLY A 620 -35.79 -11.01 -24.78
C GLY A 620 -35.56 -11.33 -26.27
N HIS A 621 -35.45 -10.33 -27.16
CA HIS A 621 -35.80 -10.54 -28.58
C HIS A 621 -34.89 -9.92 -29.67
N THR A 622 -33.78 -9.22 -29.34
CA THR A 622 -33.06 -8.38 -30.33
C THR A 622 -31.63 -8.80 -30.68
N THR A 623 -31.08 -9.86 -30.10
CA THR A 623 -29.69 -10.32 -30.42
C THR A 623 -29.51 -10.65 -31.91
N ASN A 624 -30.50 -11.27 -32.55
CA ASN A 624 -30.51 -11.52 -34.01
C ASN A 624 -30.70 -10.27 -34.87
N SER A 625 -31.07 -9.12 -34.28
CA SER A 625 -31.22 -7.84 -34.98
C SER A 625 -29.89 -7.06 -34.97
N LEU A 626 -29.26 -6.90 -33.80
CA LEU A 626 -28.00 -6.16 -33.66
C LEU A 626 -26.79 -6.89 -34.28
N LEU A 627 -26.83 -8.22 -34.45
CA LEU A 627 -25.77 -8.98 -35.11
C LEU A 627 -25.69 -8.73 -36.63
N LYS A 628 -26.62 -7.98 -37.24
CA LYS A 628 -26.64 -7.74 -38.70
C LYS A 628 -25.79 -6.56 -39.17
N THR A 629 -25.35 -5.68 -38.26
CA THR A 629 -24.73 -4.39 -38.60
C THR A 629 -23.26 -4.22 -38.21
N THR A 630 -22.64 -5.16 -37.49
CA THR A 630 -21.31 -4.96 -36.88
C THR A 630 -20.14 -5.56 -37.65
N LYS A 631 -19.05 -4.77 -37.79
CA LYS A 631 -17.69 -5.24 -38.08
C LYS A 631 -17.31 -6.35 -37.08
N GLY A 632 -16.85 -7.52 -37.54
CA GLY A 632 -16.41 -8.64 -36.68
C GLY A 632 -16.99 -10.03 -36.98
N LEU A 633 -17.86 -10.16 -37.99
CA LEU A 633 -18.35 -11.44 -38.50
C LEU A 633 -17.57 -11.89 -39.74
N CYS A 634 -16.93 -13.07 -39.67
CA CYS A 634 -16.15 -13.66 -40.75
C CYS A 634 -16.83 -14.92 -41.33
N ASP A 635 -16.76 -15.13 -42.65
CA ASP A 635 -17.28 -16.36 -43.29
C ASP A 635 -16.27 -17.52 -43.22
N THR A 636 -14.97 -17.22 -43.06
CA THR A 636 -13.87 -18.17 -42.87
C THR A 636 -12.88 -17.64 -41.83
N ILE A 637 -12.18 -18.54 -41.14
CA ILE A 637 -11.10 -18.22 -40.17
C ILE A 637 -9.95 -19.22 -40.32
N ASN A 638 -8.75 -18.85 -39.83
CA ASN A 638 -7.64 -19.80 -39.70
C ASN A 638 -8.00 -20.93 -38.70
N SER A 639 -7.59 -22.16 -38.99
CA SER A 639 -7.73 -23.32 -38.08
C SER A 639 -7.16 -23.05 -36.70
N ASP A 640 -6.04 -22.36 -36.65
CA ASP A 640 -5.22 -22.19 -35.45
C ASP A 640 -5.82 -21.16 -34.47
N LEU A 641 -6.81 -20.39 -34.93
CA LEU A 641 -7.54 -19.39 -34.14
C LEU A 641 -8.96 -19.85 -33.79
N LYS A 642 -9.34 -21.09 -34.15
CA LYS A 642 -10.73 -21.59 -34.09
C LYS A 642 -11.42 -21.38 -32.75
N ASP A 643 -10.72 -21.60 -31.64
CA ASP A 643 -11.28 -21.45 -30.29
C ASP A 643 -11.50 -19.98 -29.88
N SER A 644 -10.92 -19.00 -30.58
CA SER A 644 -11.16 -17.56 -30.34
C SER A 644 -12.45 -17.03 -30.99
N TYR A 645 -13.20 -17.88 -31.68
CA TYR A 645 -14.45 -17.53 -32.36
C TYR A 645 -15.60 -18.43 -31.91
N PHE A 646 -16.81 -17.88 -31.86
CA PHE A 646 -18.04 -18.66 -31.85
C PHE A 646 -18.51 -18.94 -33.29
N LEU A 647 -19.05 -20.13 -33.51
CA LEU A 647 -19.80 -20.44 -34.72
C LEU A 647 -21.29 -20.08 -34.50
N VAL A 648 -21.73 -18.98 -35.08
CA VAL A 648 -23.12 -18.48 -34.97
C VAL A 648 -23.90 -18.75 -36.25
N ASN A 649 -25.22 -18.91 -36.14
CA ASN A 649 -26.13 -19.09 -37.27
C ASN A 649 -26.98 -17.82 -37.44
N ILE A 650 -26.77 -17.09 -38.53
CA ILE A 650 -27.48 -15.83 -38.84
C ILE A 650 -28.17 -16.01 -40.19
N ASP A 651 -29.49 -15.86 -40.22
CA ASP A 651 -30.35 -16.06 -41.40
C ASP A 651 -30.10 -17.39 -42.14
N GLY A 652 -29.83 -18.47 -41.40
CA GLY A 652 -29.54 -19.80 -41.94
C GLY A 652 -28.10 -20.00 -42.43
N LYS A 653 -27.26 -18.96 -42.38
CA LYS A 653 -25.84 -19.02 -42.74
C LYS A 653 -24.97 -19.12 -41.49
N LYS A 654 -24.04 -20.08 -41.50
CA LYS A 654 -22.99 -20.20 -40.48
C LYS A 654 -21.95 -19.08 -40.69
N LYS A 655 -21.64 -18.34 -39.63
CA LYS A 655 -20.61 -17.30 -39.58
C LYS A 655 -19.77 -17.45 -38.30
N TYR A 656 -18.55 -16.93 -38.32
CA TYR A 656 -17.65 -16.88 -37.18
C TYR A 656 -17.67 -15.49 -36.54
N LEU A 657 -17.87 -15.42 -35.22
CA LEU A 657 -17.88 -14.18 -34.43
C LEU A 657 -16.75 -14.22 -33.40
N HIS A 658 -15.83 -13.25 -33.41
CA HIS A 658 -14.71 -13.25 -32.47
C HIS A 658 -15.18 -13.02 -31.03
N LYS A 659 -14.64 -13.76 -30.05
CA LYS A 659 -15.10 -13.72 -28.66
C LYS A 659 -14.93 -12.34 -28.00
N ASN A 660 -13.83 -11.62 -28.27
CA ASN A 660 -13.68 -10.20 -27.91
C ASN A 660 -14.84 -9.30 -28.37
N THR A 661 -15.43 -9.55 -29.56
CA THR A 661 -16.56 -8.76 -30.07
C THR A 661 -17.81 -8.98 -29.21
N VAL A 662 -17.97 -10.17 -28.62
CA VAL A 662 -19.08 -10.48 -27.70
C VAL A 662 -18.92 -9.76 -26.36
N CYS A 663 -17.68 -9.55 -25.87
CA CYS A 663 -17.43 -8.80 -24.63
C CYS A 663 -18.07 -7.41 -24.64
N TRP A 664 -18.00 -6.69 -25.77
CA TRP A 664 -18.60 -5.36 -25.93
C TRP A 664 -20.13 -5.37 -25.72
N TYR A 665 -20.83 -6.36 -26.27
CA TYR A 665 -22.27 -6.52 -26.08
C TYR A 665 -22.63 -6.85 -24.62
N LEU A 666 -21.78 -7.60 -23.91
CA LEU A 666 -21.98 -7.94 -22.50
C LEU A 666 -21.68 -6.75 -21.55
N THR A 667 -20.91 -5.76 -21.98
CA THR A 667 -20.61 -4.54 -21.20
C THR A 667 -21.60 -3.39 -21.42
N ASN A 668 -22.62 -3.54 -22.27
CA ASN A 668 -23.47 -2.42 -22.72
C ASN A 668 -24.60 -1.98 -21.75
N GLU A 669 -24.58 -2.38 -20.48
CA GLU A 669 -25.30 -1.60 -19.46
C GLU A 669 -24.63 -0.22 -19.35
N LYS A 670 -25.33 0.85 -19.77
CA LYS A 670 -24.80 2.23 -19.77
C LYS A 670 -24.30 2.62 -18.37
N HIS A 671 -22.99 2.48 -18.14
CA HIS A 671 -22.29 3.07 -17.00
C HIS A 671 -22.25 4.59 -17.16
N LYS A 672 -23.40 5.24 -16.94
CA LYS A 672 -23.42 6.65 -16.57
C LYS A 672 -22.57 6.80 -15.31
N LEU A 673 -21.42 7.46 -15.46
CA LEU A 673 -20.82 8.21 -14.37
C LEU A 673 -21.91 9.09 -13.74
N SER A 674 -21.87 9.32 -12.42
CA SER A 674 -22.76 10.32 -11.81
C SER A 674 -22.56 11.66 -12.53
N SER A 675 -23.60 12.49 -12.59
CA SER A 675 -23.56 13.83 -13.19
C SER A 675 -22.29 14.60 -12.82
N ASP A 676 -21.97 14.58 -11.53
CA ASP A 676 -20.81 15.24 -10.92
C ASP A 676 -19.49 14.65 -11.42
N ARG A 677 -19.40 13.33 -11.65
CA ARG A 677 -18.20 12.71 -12.26
C ARG A 677 -18.12 12.92 -13.77
N LEU A 678 -19.24 13.01 -14.47
CA LEU A 678 -19.25 13.36 -15.88
C LEU A 678 -18.78 14.81 -16.06
N ASN A 679 -19.30 15.72 -15.23
CA ASN A 679 -18.88 17.12 -15.19
C ASN A 679 -17.41 17.26 -14.80
N CYS A 680 -16.93 16.59 -13.74
CA CYS A 680 -15.50 16.59 -13.37
C CYS A 680 -14.56 15.85 -14.37
N VAL A 681 -15.08 15.32 -15.47
CA VAL A 681 -14.30 14.77 -16.60
C VAL A 681 -14.45 15.64 -17.86
N MET A 682 -15.57 16.35 -18.03
CA MET A 682 -15.78 17.34 -19.11
C MET A 682 -15.44 18.79 -18.69
N GLN A 683 -14.92 18.98 -17.47
CA GLN A 683 -14.38 20.24 -16.92
C GLN A 683 -12.91 20.07 -16.50
N LYS A 684 -12.21 19.16 -17.17
CA LYS A 684 -10.75 19.11 -17.21
C LYS A 684 -10.30 19.61 -18.57
#